data_AF-A0A7L0RV98-F1
#
_entry.id   AF-A0A7L0RV98-F1
#
_cell.length_a   1.000
_cell.length_b   1.000
_cell.length_c   1.000
_cell.angle_alpha   90.00
_cell.angle_beta   90.00
_cell.angle_gamma   90.00
#
_symmetry.space_group_name_H-M   'P 1'
#
loop_
_entity.id
_entity.type
_entity.pdbx_description
1 polymer ?
#
loop_
_entity_poly.entity_id
_entity_poly.type
_entity_poly.pdbx_seq_one_letter_code
_entity_poly.pdbx_strand_id
1 'polypeptide(L)'
;MVKPRYKGRSTINPSRASTNPDRVGGAGGNNMRDRATIRRLNMYRQKERRNKHGKVIKPLQYQSTVAPGTVARVEPNIKWFGNTRVIKQSSLQKFQEEMETVMKDPYRVVMKQRKLPMSLFYDRIKPHTSRVHILDTETFETTFGPKAQRKRPNLSASDVQALVENAEASSESYDQGKDRDLVTEDTGVRDEAQEEIYKKGQSRRIWGELYKVIDSSDVVVQVLDARDPMGTRSPHVESYLKKEKHWKHLIFVLNKCDLVPTWATKRWVAVLSQEYPTLAFHASLTNPFGKGAFIQLLRQFGKLHSDKKQISVGFIGYPNVGKSSVINTLRSKKVCNVAPIAGETKVWQYITLMRRIFLIDCPGVVYPSGDTETDVVLKGVVQVEKIKSPEDHISAVLERAKPEYIRKTYKIDSWKDTEEFLEKLAARTGKLLKGGEPDVQTVSKMVLNDWQRGRIPFFVKPPNAEPRPQPPALEVAVTSSQDNNEEKTPETVASSTEPAEEKNNADTEIRQLMSHVRQNFGRINVAPQFSEEDLVPVDVPGFEETDSDASGEEEEEEEKEEDEQHQNLVEEESQLAVPGARESSKAVLKALDEKIAKYKKFLDKAKAKRFSAIRIPKQLSEKVFAKSMQKSEEPKETEGTGSTEKKRKRKAEEEDDDDHLGEQPCKKLTSKE
;
A
#
# COMPACT_ATOMS: atom_id res chain seq x y z
N MET A 1 1.92 18.29 53.87
CA MET A 1 2.87 18.02 52.74
C MET A 1 4.11 17.33 53.30
N VAL A 2 4.16 16.00 53.29
CA VAL A 2 5.39 15.23 53.59
C VAL A 2 5.90 14.66 52.27
N LYS A 3 7.03 15.18 51.78
CA LYS A 3 7.68 14.66 50.58
C LYS A 3 8.14 13.22 50.85
N PRO A 4 7.82 12.23 49.99
CA PRO A 4 8.33 10.88 50.16
C PRO A 4 9.87 10.90 50.11
N ARG A 5 10.50 10.41 51.19
CA ARG A 5 11.95 10.27 51.38
C ARG A 5 12.55 9.13 50.54
N TYR A 6 12.23 9.07 49.25
CA TYR A 6 13.04 8.32 48.29
C TYR A 6 13.47 9.24 47.15
N LYS A 7 14.41 10.14 47.47
CA LYS A 7 15.33 10.66 46.46
C LYS A 7 16.29 9.54 46.11
N GLY A 8 15.83 8.56 45.34
CA GLY A 8 16.72 7.75 44.54
C GLY A 8 17.42 8.72 43.60
N ARG A 9 18.63 9.16 44.00
CA ARG A 9 19.49 10.00 43.15
C ARG A 9 19.49 9.35 41.77
N SER A 10 19.30 10.16 40.73
CA SER A 10 19.70 9.83 39.36
C SER A 10 21.23 9.72 39.32
N THR A 11 21.80 8.79 40.08
CA THR A 11 23.22 8.48 40.03
C THR A 11 23.46 7.88 38.66
N ILE A 12 24.27 8.56 37.86
CA ILE A 12 24.91 8.02 36.67
C ILE A 12 25.41 6.62 37.05
N ASN A 13 24.82 5.59 36.46
CA ASN A 13 25.22 4.22 36.75
C ASN A 13 26.66 4.06 36.24
N PRO A 14 27.66 3.83 37.10
CA PRO A 14 29.07 3.76 36.67
C PRO A 14 29.40 2.47 35.91
N SER A 15 28.43 1.55 35.77
CA SER A 15 28.66 0.28 35.09
C SER A 15 29.12 0.47 33.64
N ARG A 16 30.14 -0.28 33.23
CA ARG A 16 30.63 -0.29 31.83
C ARG A 16 29.86 -1.26 30.93
N ALA A 17 28.76 -1.82 31.42
CA ALA A 17 27.95 -2.81 30.72
C ALA A 17 27.41 -2.26 29.39
N SER A 18 27.32 -3.10 28.36
CA SER A 18 26.80 -2.72 27.04
C SER A 18 25.33 -2.32 27.05
N THR A 19 24.59 -2.69 28.10
CA THR A 19 23.19 -2.33 28.36
C THR A 19 23.04 -1.02 29.16
N ASN A 20 24.14 -0.41 29.63
CA ASN A 20 24.07 0.84 30.37
C ASN A 20 24.08 2.05 29.41
N PRO A 21 22.99 2.85 29.35
CA PRO A 21 22.93 4.03 28.50
C PRO A 21 23.90 5.14 28.95
N ASP A 22 24.36 5.11 30.19
CA ASP A 22 25.20 6.14 30.78
C ASP A 22 26.67 5.70 30.93
N ARG A 23 27.09 4.63 30.25
CA ARG A 23 28.50 4.19 30.23
C ARG A 23 29.39 5.27 29.59
N VAL A 24 30.57 5.47 30.15
CA VAL A 24 31.61 6.33 29.56
C VAL A 24 32.17 5.62 28.31
N GLY A 25 32.25 6.32 27.17
CA GLY A 25 32.80 5.77 25.93
C GLY A 25 34.27 5.38 26.11
N GLY A 26 34.65 4.16 25.70
CA GLY A 26 36.05 3.74 25.71
C GLY A 26 36.85 4.44 24.60
N ALA A 27 38.16 4.62 24.81
CA ALA A 27 39.05 5.31 23.86
C ALA A 27 39.20 4.62 22.48
N GLY A 28 38.66 3.41 22.30
CA GLY A 28 38.61 2.68 21.02
C GLY A 28 37.19 2.71 20.42
N GLY A 29 36.80 3.86 19.88
CA GLY A 29 35.49 4.08 19.26
C GLY A 29 35.34 3.43 17.88
N ASN A 30 34.30 2.61 17.72
CA ASN A 30 33.42 2.53 16.54
C ASN A 30 32.37 1.40 16.68
N ASN A 31 32.61 0.39 17.52
CA ASN A 31 31.67 -0.75 17.69
C ASN A 31 30.69 -0.61 18.87
N MET A 32 30.67 0.55 19.53
CA MET A 32 29.85 0.78 20.72
C MET A 32 28.49 1.37 20.34
N ARG A 33 27.40 0.67 20.69
CA ARG A 33 26.03 1.19 20.55
C ARG A 33 25.85 2.54 21.27
N ASP A 34 25.14 3.45 20.60
CA ASP A 34 24.76 4.76 21.15
C ASP A 34 23.81 4.67 22.34
N ARG A 35 23.82 5.71 23.18
CA ARG A 35 22.89 5.88 24.31
C ARG A 35 21.42 5.70 23.92
N ALA A 36 21.01 6.27 22.78
CA ALA A 36 19.65 6.14 22.27
C ALA A 36 19.31 4.69 21.87
N THR A 37 20.23 4.02 21.18
CA THR A 37 20.11 2.61 20.78
C THR A 37 20.03 1.70 21.99
N ILE A 38 20.84 1.94 23.02
CA ILE A 38 20.80 1.19 24.29
C ILE A 38 19.46 1.38 24.99
N ARG A 39 18.95 2.62 25.10
CA ARG A 39 17.62 2.88 25.68
C ARG A 39 16.50 2.15 24.92
N ARG A 40 16.54 2.18 23.59
CA ARG A 40 15.58 1.47 22.74
C ARG A 40 15.63 -0.04 22.96
N LEU A 41 16.82 -0.64 23.00
CA LEU A 41 16.98 -2.08 23.24
C LEU A 41 16.55 -2.48 24.65
N ASN A 42 16.83 -1.63 25.64
CA ASN A 42 16.39 -1.85 27.01
C ASN A 42 14.86 -1.81 27.14
N MET A 43 14.14 -1.11 26.26
CA MET A 43 12.67 -1.12 26.21
C MET A 43 12.12 -2.55 26.07
N TYR A 44 12.69 -3.37 25.19
CA TYR A 44 12.25 -4.75 24.97
C TYR A 44 12.55 -5.68 26.16
N ARG A 45 13.41 -5.26 27.08
CA ARG A 45 13.88 -6.07 28.23
C ARG A 45 13.34 -5.56 29.57
N GLN A 46 12.45 -4.57 29.58
CA GLN A 46 11.93 -4.01 30.82
C GLN A 46 11.10 -5.04 31.58
N LYS A 47 11.29 -5.06 32.90
CA LYS A 47 10.53 -5.89 33.83
C LYS A 47 10.19 -5.09 35.08
N GLU A 48 9.09 -5.43 35.72
CA GLU A 48 8.76 -4.94 37.05
C GLU A 48 9.85 -5.37 38.05
N ARG A 49 10.27 -4.45 38.93
CA ARG A 49 11.26 -4.77 39.97
C ARG A 49 10.56 -4.95 41.30
N ARG A 50 10.77 -6.11 41.92
CA ARG A 50 10.21 -6.48 43.23
C ARG A 50 11.33 -6.68 44.26
N ASN A 51 11.00 -6.52 45.54
CA ASN A 51 11.89 -6.89 46.65
C ASN A 51 11.81 -8.41 46.91
N LYS A 52 12.64 -8.92 47.83
CA LYS A 52 12.63 -10.34 48.24
C LYS A 52 11.27 -10.80 48.80
N HIS A 53 10.48 -9.89 49.36
CA HIS A 53 9.14 -10.13 49.89
C HIS A 53 8.02 -10.02 48.83
N GLY A 54 8.38 -9.89 47.54
CA GLY A 54 7.42 -9.77 46.44
C GLY A 54 6.76 -8.40 46.28
N LYS A 55 7.06 -7.41 47.12
CA LYS A 55 6.54 -6.04 46.98
C LYS A 55 7.22 -5.31 45.83
N VAL A 56 6.43 -4.64 45.01
CA VAL A 56 6.87 -3.86 43.85
C VAL A 56 7.66 -2.63 44.31
N ILE A 57 8.94 -2.56 43.95
CA ILE A 57 9.82 -1.40 44.21
C ILE A 57 9.72 -0.41 43.05
N LYS A 58 9.69 -0.92 41.82
CA LYS A 58 9.56 -0.12 40.61
C LYS A 58 8.52 -0.77 39.69
N PRO A 59 7.37 -0.12 39.46
CA PRO A 59 6.37 -0.63 38.53
C PRO A 59 6.92 -0.63 37.10
N LEU A 60 6.28 -1.40 36.23
CA LEU A 60 6.57 -1.36 34.80
C LEU A 60 6.27 0.03 34.24
N GLN A 61 6.95 0.40 33.16
CA GLN A 61 6.69 1.68 32.48
C GLN A 61 5.21 1.73 32.04
N TYR A 62 4.55 2.88 32.27
CA TYR A 62 3.11 3.11 32.05
C TYR A 62 2.14 2.34 32.97
N GLN A 63 2.63 1.72 34.05
CA GLN A 63 1.80 1.08 35.10
C GLN A 63 1.94 1.76 36.47
N SER A 64 2.27 3.06 36.49
CA SER A 64 2.31 3.83 37.73
C SER A 64 0.90 4.17 38.20
N THR A 65 0.59 3.88 39.46
CA THR A 65 -0.62 4.35 40.12
C THR A 65 -0.40 5.72 40.74
N VAL A 66 -1.42 6.57 40.68
CA VAL A 66 -1.42 7.87 41.38
C VAL A 66 -1.81 7.68 42.84
N ALA A 67 -1.38 8.61 43.69
CA ALA A 67 -1.78 8.58 45.10
C ALA A 67 -3.29 8.79 45.25
N PRO A 68 -3.95 8.11 46.20
CA PRO A 68 -5.35 8.39 46.54
C PRO A 68 -5.54 9.89 46.85
N GLY A 69 -6.57 10.51 46.27
CA GLY A 69 -6.83 11.95 46.41
C GLY A 69 -6.14 12.84 45.36
N THR A 70 -5.45 12.26 44.37
CA THR A 70 -4.97 13.04 43.20
C THR A 70 -6.16 13.49 42.37
N VAL A 71 -6.40 14.80 42.28
CA VAL A 71 -7.49 15.40 41.51
C VAL A 71 -6.95 15.99 40.21
N ALA A 72 -7.53 15.62 39.07
CA ALA A 72 -7.29 16.29 37.80
C ALA A 72 -8.15 17.56 37.73
N ARG A 73 -7.53 18.74 37.74
CA ARG A 73 -8.22 20.04 37.58
C ARG A 73 -7.83 20.67 36.25
N VAL A 74 -8.81 21.24 35.55
CA VAL A 74 -8.57 22.04 34.35
C VAL A 74 -8.61 23.51 34.75
N GLU A 75 -7.52 24.23 34.57
CA GLU A 75 -7.37 25.63 35.00
C GLU A 75 -8.19 26.57 34.10
N PRO A 76 -9.16 27.35 34.62
CA PRO A 76 -9.99 28.22 33.78
C PRO A 76 -9.14 29.20 32.98
N ASN A 77 -9.30 29.20 31.65
CA ASN A 77 -8.53 30.06 30.75
C ASN A 77 -9.42 30.67 29.67
N ILE A 78 -9.38 32.00 29.50
CA ILE A 78 -10.17 32.74 28.50
C ILE A 78 -9.86 32.24 27.07
N LYS A 79 -8.64 31.74 26.83
CA LYS A 79 -8.20 31.20 25.54
C LYS A 79 -9.04 30.01 25.05
N TRP A 80 -9.76 29.32 25.92
CA TRP A 80 -10.66 28.23 25.53
C TRP A 80 -11.89 28.71 24.77
N PHE A 81 -12.31 29.95 25.02
CA PHE A 81 -13.53 30.52 24.44
C PHE A 81 -13.26 31.33 23.16
N GLY A 82 -12.00 31.50 22.76
CA GLY A 82 -11.62 32.15 21.52
C GLY A 82 -11.63 31.18 20.33
N ASN A 83 -11.90 31.70 19.12
CA ASN A 83 -11.80 30.93 17.89
C ASN A 83 -10.37 30.41 17.68
N THR A 84 -10.20 29.10 17.60
CA THR A 84 -8.87 28.46 17.47
C THR A 84 -8.39 28.35 16.02
N ARG A 85 -9.31 28.27 15.05
CA ARG A 85 -9.01 28.22 13.61
C ARG A 85 -10.04 29.07 12.85
N VAL A 86 -9.57 30.05 12.08
CA VAL A 86 -10.41 30.92 11.25
C VAL A 86 -9.85 30.90 9.83
N ILE A 87 -10.74 30.82 8.82
CA ILE A 87 -10.40 30.85 7.40
C ILE A 87 -11.23 31.93 6.72
N LYS A 88 -10.60 32.68 5.81
CA LYS A 88 -11.28 33.67 4.96
C LYS A 88 -12.01 32.96 3.81
N GLN A 89 -13.17 33.46 3.42
CA GLN A 89 -13.97 32.89 2.33
C GLN A 89 -13.20 32.80 1.00
N SER A 90 -12.46 33.84 0.63
CA SER A 90 -11.65 33.86 -0.59
C SER A 90 -10.54 32.79 -0.60
N SER A 91 -9.96 32.51 0.58
CA SER A 91 -8.94 31.46 0.72
C SER A 91 -9.56 30.06 0.69
N LEU A 92 -10.80 29.93 1.17
CA LEU A 92 -11.56 28.68 1.12
C LEU A 92 -11.89 28.31 -0.33
N GLN A 93 -12.38 29.26 -1.12
CA GLN A 93 -12.71 29.03 -2.52
C GLN A 93 -11.47 28.62 -3.34
N LYS A 94 -10.36 29.34 -3.19
CA LYS A 94 -9.08 28.97 -3.82
C LYS A 94 -8.62 27.57 -3.41
N PHE A 95 -8.76 27.24 -2.12
CA PHE A 95 -8.43 25.92 -1.62
C PHE A 95 -9.31 24.83 -2.25
N GLN A 96 -10.61 25.08 -2.42
CA GLN A 96 -11.52 24.13 -3.08
C GLN A 96 -11.12 23.89 -4.54
N GLU A 97 -10.86 24.96 -5.31
CA GLU A 97 -10.43 24.86 -6.71
C GLU A 97 -9.11 24.09 -6.86
N GLU A 98 -8.09 24.43 -6.06
CA GLU A 98 -6.80 23.74 -6.08
C GLU A 98 -6.93 22.26 -5.68
N MET A 99 -7.71 21.95 -4.63
CA MET A 99 -7.91 20.56 -4.20
C MET A 99 -8.71 19.74 -5.20
N GLU A 100 -9.67 20.34 -5.92
CA GLU A 100 -10.40 19.64 -6.98
C GLU A 100 -9.46 19.24 -8.12
N THR A 101 -8.55 20.14 -8.54
CA THR A 101 -7.56 19.81 -9.58
C THR A 101 -6.61 18.70 -9.13
N VAL A 102 -6.20 18.70 -7.86
CA VAL A 102 -5.29 17.69 -7.29
C VAL A 102 -5.99 16.35 -7.12
N MET A 103 -7.26 16.32 -6.70
CA MET A 103 -8.02 15.08 -6.50
C MET A 103 -8.42 14.39 -7.82
N LYS A 104 -8.54 15.14 -8.91
CA LYS A 104 -8.80 14.59 -10.26
C LYS A 104 -7.58 13.89 -10.86
N ASP A 105 -6.37 14.29 -10.47
CA ASP A 105 -5.12 13.73 -10.97
C ASP A 105 -4.65 12.56 -10.09
N PRO A 106 -4.64 11.30 -10.59
CA PRO A 106 -4.26 10.14 -9.81
C PRO A 106 -2.78 10.10 -9.42
N TYR A 107 -1.93 10.89 -10.07
CA TYR A 107 -0.49 10.94 -9.80
C TYR A 107 -0.11 12.00 -8.76
N ARG A 108 -1.01 12.94 -8.46
CA ARG A 108 -0.77 13.97 -7.45
C ARG A 108 -1.25 13.50 -6.09
N VAL A 109 -0.38 13.57 -5.09
CA VAL A 109 -0.74 13.15 -3.73
C VAL A 109 -0.55 14.23 -2.68
N VAL A 110 -1.57 14.39 -1.83
CA VAL A 110 -1.57 15.33 -0.71
C VAL A 110 -0.88 14.70 0.51
N MET A 111 0.27 15.23 0.89
CA MET A 111 1.09 14.66 1.97
C MET A 111 0.61 14.97 3.39
N LYS A 112 0.20 16.21 3.66
CA LYS A 112 -0.07 16.72 5.03
C LYS A 112 -1.55 17.03 5.27
N GLN A 113 -2.42 16.05 4.99
CA GLN A 113 -3.88 16.20 5.10
C GLN A 113 -4.37 16.62 6.49
N ARG A 114 -3.70 16.17 7.58
CA ARG A 114 -4.11 16.51 8.97
C ARG A 114 -4.12 18.01 9.30
N LYS A 115 -3.34 18.81 8.56
CA LYS A 115 -3.30 20.27 8.75
C LYS A 115 -4.35 21.00 7.91
N LEU A 116 -4.91 20.34 6.91
CA LEU A 116 -5.85 20.92 5.95
C LEU A 116 -7.30 20.70 6.42
N PRO A 117 -8.20 21.66 6.16
CA PRO A 117 -9.60 21.56 6.53
C PRO A 117 -10.40 20.71 5.53
N MET A 118 -10.05 19.42 5.38
CA MET A 118 -10.68 18.52 4.41
C MET A 118 -12.20 18.35 4.61
N SER A 119 -12.71 18.59 5.82
CA SER A 119 -14.15 18.53 6.10
C SER A 119 -14.97 19.61 5.38
N LEU A 120 -14.35 20.73 4.99
CA LEU A 120 -15.01 21.83 4.28
C LEU A 120 -15.15 21.57 2.77
N PHE A 121 -14.56 20.48 2.27
CA PHE A 121 -14.61 20.11 0.86
C PHE A 121 -15.79 19.17 0.54
N TYR A 122 -16.18 18.32 1.48
CA TYR A 122 -17.32 17.43 1.32
C TYR A 122 -18.62 18.19 1.61
N ASP A 123 -19.20 18.82 0.59
CA ASP A 123 -20.59 19.28 0.68
C ASP A 123 -21.49 18.07 0.92
N ARG A 124 -21.96 17.95 2.16
CA ARG A 124 -22.80 16.83 2.61
C ARG A 124 -24.20 16.85 2.01
N ILE A 125 -24.52 17.89 1.26
CA ILE A 125 -25.89 18.21 0.85
C ILE A 125 -25.89 18.34 -0.66
N LYS A 126 -26.35 17.30 -1.36
CA LYS A 126 -27.03 17.52 -2.64
C LYS A 126 -28.43 18.02 -2.27
N PRO A 127 -28.73 19.33 -2.33
CA PRO A 127 -30.02 19.85 -1.87
C PRO A 127 -31.21 19.28 -2.67
N HIS A 128 -30.95 18.76 -3.87
CA HIS A 128 -31.97 18.26 -4.78
C HIS A 128 -32.37 16.79 -4.54
N THR A 129 -31.75 16.07 -3.59
CA THR A 129 -31.97 14.62 -3.41
C THR A 129 -32.28 14.20 -1.98
N SER A 130 -32.28 15.11 -1.00
CA SER A 130 -32.84 14.80 0.32
C SER A 130 -34.36 14.73 0.16
N ARG A 131 -34.88 13.51 0.01
CA ARG A 131 -36.32 13.25 0.13
C ARG A 131 -36.81 13.98 1.39
N VAL A 132 -37.83 14.81 1.25
CA VAL A 132 -38.45 15.49 2.38
C VAL A 132 -38.85 14.42 3.40
N HIS A 133 -38.48 14.62 4.67
CA HIS A 133 -38.81 13.66 5.72
C HIS A 133 -40.31 13.74 6.01
N ILE A 134 -41.09 12.93 5.28
CA ILE A 134 -42.57 12.95 5.33
C ILE A 134 -43.13 12.71 6.73
N LEU A 135 -42.37 12.04 7.59
CA LEU A 135 -42.71 11.80 8.99
C LEU A 135 -42.74 13.08 9.85
N ASP A 136 -42.10 14.17 9.40
CA ASP A 136 -42.18 15.46 10.08
C ASP A 136 -43.54 16.14 9.86
N THR A 137 -44.21 15.82 8.75
CA THR A 137 -45.53 16.36 8.39
C THR A 137 -46.67 15.40 8.70
N GLU A 138 -46.46 14.10 8.50
CA GLU A 138 -47.46 13.05 8.63
C GLU A 138 -46.88 11.88 9.44
N THR A 139 -47.21 11.82 10.74
CA THR A 139 -46.77 10.71 11.59
C THR A 139 -47.64 9.47 11.38
N PHE A 140 -47.08 8.28 11.59
CA PHE A 140 -47.76 7.02 11.34
C PHE A 140 -49.14 6.90 12.04
N GLU A 141 -49.26 7.40 13.27
CA GLU A 141 -50.52 7.39 14.03
C GLU A 141 -51.61 8.28 13.40
N THR A 142 -51.21 9.34 12.70
CA THR A 142 -52.13 10.27 12.03
C THR A 142 -52.41 9.87 10.59
N THR A 143 -51.56 9.07 9.96
CA THR A 143 -51.76 8.58 8.58
C THR A 143 -52.54 7.27 8.56
N PHE A 144 -52.34 6.39 9.54
CA PHE A 144 -52.94 5.05 9.59
C PHE A 144 -53.56 4.75 10.97
N GLY A 145 -54.55 3.86 11.01
CA GLY A 145 -55.18 3.39 12.25
C GLY A 145 -56.37 4.24 12.72
N PRO A 146 -56.84 4.06 13.97
CA PRO A 146 -58.09 4.66 14.45
C PRO A 146 -58.02 6.19 14.65
N LYS A 147 -56.82 6.76 14.74
CA LYS A 147 -56.59 8.21 14.82
C LYS A 147 -56.23 8.83 13.47
N ALA A 148 -56.41 8.09 12.36
CA ALA A 148 -56.07 8.56 11.04
C ALA A 148 -56.86 9.83 10.67
N GLN A 149 -56.12 10.89 10.35
CA GLN A 149 -56.66 12.18 9.90
C GLN A 149 -56.69 12.30 8.37
N ARG A 150 -55.94 11.43 7.68
CA ARG A 150 -55.83 11.45 6.21
C ARG A 150 -57.10 10.91 5.57
N LYS A 151 -57.84 11.79 4.90
CA LYS A 151 -59.08 11.44 4.17
C LYS A 151 -58.86 11.17 2.68
N ARG A 152 -57.76 11.63 2.09
CA ARG A 152 -57.45 11.47 0.66
C ARG A 152 -55.97 11.09 0.45
N PRO A 153 -55.66 10.24 -0.53
CA PRO A 153 -54.29 9.97 -0.92
C PRO A 153 -53.69 11.18 -1.66
N ASN A 154 -52.38 11.37 -1.52
CA ASN A 154 -51.61 12.27 -2.37
C ASN A 154 -51.19 11.43 -3.57
N LEU A 155 -51.89 11.63 -4.68
CA LEU A 155 -51.58 10.97 -5.95
C LEU A 155 -50.52 11.78 -6.68
N SER A 156 -49.61 11.10 -7.36
CA SER A 156 -48.63 11.74 -8.25
C SER A 156 -49.22 12.15 -9.60
N ALA A 157 -50.41 11.65 -9.95
CA ALA A 157 -51.11 11.96 -11.20
C ALA A 157 -52.13 13.09 -11.00
N SER A 158 -52.17 14.03 -11.96
CA SER A 158 -53.18 15.11 -11.99
C SER A 158 -54.53 14.62 -12.51
N ASP A 159 -54.50 13.74 -13.51
CA ASP A 159 -55.68 13.31 -14.27
C ASP A 159 -55.79 11.78 -14.33
N VAL A 160 -57.00 11.30 -14.59
CA VAL A 160 -57.28 9.85 -14.71
C VAL A 160 -56.46 9.24 -15.84
N GLN A 161 -56.28 9.96 -16.95
CA GLN A 161 -55.47 9.50 -18.08
C GLN A 161 -54.01 9.29 -17.67
N ALA A 162 -53.40 10.24 -16.94
CA ALA A 162 -52.04 10.10 -16.43
C ALA A 162 -51.90 8.95 -15.41
N LEU A 163 -52.97 8.65 -14.65
CA LEU A 163 -52.97 7.50 -13.74
C LEU A 163 -52.98 6.17 -14.52
N VAL A 164 -53.75 6.09 -15.62
CA VAL A 164 -53.79 4.92 -16.51
C VAL A 164 -52.42 4.70 -17.16
N GLU A 165 -51.81 5.74 -17.71
CA GLU A 165 -50.47 5.66 -18.32
C GLU A 165 -49.40 5.18 -17.31
N ASN A 166 -49.45 5.67 -16.07
CA ASN A 166 -48.55 5.20 -15.00
C ASN A 166 -48.81 3.74 -14.61
N ALA A 167 -50.07 3.29 -14.61
CA ALA A 167 -50.43 1.91 -14.31
C ALA A 167 -49.98 0.96 -15.42
N GLU A 168 -50.16 1.35 -16.68
CA GLU A 168 -49.67 0.62 -17.85
C GLU A 168 -48.15 0.49 -17.82
N ALA A 169 -47.43 1.61 -17.63
CA ALA A 169 -45.97 1.60 -17.50
C ALA A 169 -45.49 0.73 -16.32
N SER A 170 -46.19 0.77 -15.18
CA SER A 170 -45.88 -0.09 -14.03
C SER A 170 -46.10 -1.55 -14.36
N SER A 171 -47.17 -1.89 -15.09
CA SER A 171 -47.47 -3.26 -15.51
C SER A 171 -46.48 -3.78 -16.54
N GLU A 172 -46.03 -2.94 -17.47
CA GLU A 172 -44.99 -3.30 -18.45
C GLU A 172 -43.62 -3.46 -17.80
N SER A 173 -43.31 -2.65 -16.78
CA SER A 173 -42.06 -2.74 -16.03
C SER A 173 -42.04 -3.86 -14.99
N TYR A 174 -43.19 -4.47 -14.70
CA TYR A 174 -43.32 -5.52 -13.70
C TYR A 174 -42.65 -6.81 -14.19
N ASP A 175 -41.77 -7.34 -13.35
CA ASP A 175 -40.99 -8.55 -13.61
C ASP A 175 -41.27 -9.55 -12.49
N GLN A 176 -41.95 -10.64 -12.83
CA GLN A 176 -42.30 -11.71 -11.90
C GLN A 176 -41.08 -12.29 -11.18
N GLY A 177 -39.91 -12.33 -11.84
CA GLY A 177 -38.68 -12.86 -11.25
C GLY A 177 -38.09 -11.97 -10.15
N LYS A 178 -38.48 -10.68 -10.09
CA LYS A 178 -38.03 -9.74 -9.06
C LYS A 178 -39.05 -9.57 -7.93
N ASP A 179 -40.25 -10.09 -8.10
CA ASP A 179 -41.28 -10.06 -7.07
C ASP A 179 -40.95 -11.09 -5.98
N ARG A 180 -40.67 -10.59 -4.77
CA ARG A 180 -40.35 -11.41 -3.60
C ARG A 180 -41.58 -11.97 -2.91
N ASP A 181 -42.74 -11.35 -3.16
CA ASP A 181 -44.01 -11.68 -2.53
C ASP A 181 -44.87 -12.58 -3.44
N LEU A 182 -44.40 -12.87 -4.66
CA LEU A 182 -45.02 -13.84 -5.55
C LEU A 182 -44.99 -15.23 -4.92
N VAL A 183 -46.17 -15.78 -4.66
CA VAL A 183 -46.32 -17.13 -4.12
C VAL A 183 -46.14 -18.14 -5.24
N THR A 184 -44.96 -18.78 -5.29
CA THR A 184 -44.67 -19.89 -6.21
C THR A 184 -45.11 -21.22 -5.58
N GLU A 185 -45.69 -22.12 -6.38
CA GLU A 185 -46.00 -23.48 -5.92
C GLU A 185 -44.70 -24.24 -5.57
N ASP A 186 -44.65 -24.87 -4.38
CA ASP A 186 -43.48 -25.65 -3.95
C ASP A 186 -43.43 -26.97 -4.72
N THR A 187 -42.54 -27.06 -5.71
CA THR A 187 -42.29 -28.26 -6.51
C THR A 187 -41.59 -29.37 -5.71
N GLY A 188 -41.17 -29.10 -4.47
CA GLY A 188 -40.45 -30.03 -3.61
C GLY A 188 -38.97 -30.23 -3.98
N VAL A 189 -38.50 -29.59 -5.05
CA VAL A 189 -37.09 -29.59 -5.49
C VAL A 189 -36.40 -28.37 -4.91
N ARG A 190 -35.25 -28.56 -4.26
CA ARG A 190 -34.43 -27.48 -3.70
C ARG A 190 -32.99 -27.65 -4.15
N ASP A 191 -32.32 -26.51 -4.35
CA ASP A 191 -30.90 -26.49 -4.67
C ASP A 191 -30.08 -27.07 -3.50
N GLU A 192 -29.01 -27.81 -3.84
CA GLU A 192 -28.08 -28.34 -2.84
C GLU A 192 -27.40 -27.18 -2.09
N ALA A 193 -27.11 -27.38 -0.80
CA ALA A 193 -26.48 -26.35 0.00
C ALA A 193 -25.05 -26.07 -0.48
N GLN A 194 -24.74 -24.78 -0.69
CA GLN A 194 -23.40 -24.34 -1.07
C GLN A 194 -22.33 -24.79 -0.05
N GLU A 195 -21.26 -25.40 -0.56
CA GLU A 195 -20.16 -25.92 0.25
C GLU A 195 -19.39 -24.81 0.97
N GLU A 196 -18.89 -25.11 2.17
CA GLU A 196 -18.08 -24.14 2.96
C GLU A 196 -16.75 -23.78 2.30
N ILE A 197 -16.25 -24.59 1.36
CA ILE A 197 -14.98 -24.33 0.69
C ILE A 197 -15.02 -23.03 -0.12
N TYR A 198 -16.18 -22.65 -0.66
CA TYR A 198 -16.38 -21.41 -1.43
C TYR A 198 -16.38 -20.16 -0.55
N LYS A 199 -16.59 -20.32 0.76
CA LYS A 199 -16.51 -19.23 1.75
C LYS A 199 -15.06 -18.93 2.19
N LYS A 200 -14.07 -19.69 1.70
CA LYS A 200 -12.65 -19.44 1.98
C LYS A 200 -12.22 -18.06 1.46
N GLY A 201 -11.35 -17.40 2.21
CA GLY A 201 -10.93 -16.01 1.92
C GLY A 201 -11.87 -14.93 2.47
N GLN A 202 -13.09 -15.28 2.90
CA GLN A 202 -14.06 -14.34 3.47
C GLN A 202 -14.09 -14.33 5.02
N SER A 203 -13.23 -15.13 5.67
CA SER A 203 -13.25 -15.26 7.13
C SER A 203 -12.91 -13.95 7.86
N ARG A 204 -13.59 -13.69 9.00
CA ARG A 204 -13.33 -12.51 9.86
C ARG A 204 -11.86 -12.41 10.29
N ARG A 205 -11.18 -13.55 10.46
CA ARG A 205 -9.74 -13.60 10.77
C ARG A 205 -8.91 -12.98 9.65
N ILE A 206 -9.13 -13.40 8.41
CA ILE A 206 -8.39 -12.91 7.23
C ILE A 206 -8.64 -11.41 7.03
N TRP A 207 -9.90 -10.97 7.14
CA TRP A 207 -10.25 -9.55 7.13
C TRP A 207 -9.57 -8.76 8.25
N GLY A 208 -9.48 -9.33 9.45
CA GLY A 208 -8.74 -8.77 10.57
C GLY A 208 -7.25 -8.59 10.27
N GLU A 209 -6.62 -9.54 9.58
CA GLU A 209 -5.23 -9.38 9.13
C GLU A 209 -5.10 -8.32 8.03
N LEU A 210 -6.01 -8.28 7.06
CA LEU A 210 -6.02 -7.25 6.01
C LEU A 210 -6.08 -5.84 6.61
N TYR A 211 -7.00 -5.58 7.54
CA TYR A 211 -7.11 -4.25 8.15
C TYR A 211 -5.89 -3.88 8.97
N LYS A 212 -5.21 -4.83 9.63
CA LYS A 212 -3.92 -4.57 10.30
C LYS A 212 -2.83 -4.18 9.29
N VAL A 213 -2.75 -4.86 8.15
CA VAL A 213 -1.80 -4.52 7.08
C VAL A 213 -2.10 -3.13 6.54
N ILE A 214 -3.37 -2.87 6.20
CA ILE A 214 -3.82 -1.56 5.74
C ILE A 214 -3.49 -0.49 6.79
N ASP A 215 -3.67 -0.72 8.09
CA ASP A 215 -3.33 0.26 9.13
C ASP A 215 -1.84 0.52 9.26
N SER A 216 -1.04 -0.55 9.18
CA SER A 216 0.41 -0.50 9.38
C SER A 216 1.17 0.02 8.16
N SER A 217 0.56 0.03 6.98
CA SER A 217 1.18 0.49 5.74
C SER A 217 1.02 2.00 5.50
N ASP A 218 2.02 2.60 4.87
CA ASP A 218 1.95 3.96 4.33
C ASP A 218 1.54 3.94 2.86
N VAL A 219 2.02 2.91 2.14
CA VAL A 219 1.70 2.63 0.74
C VAL A 219 1.03 1.25 0.69
N VAL A 220 -0.10 1.16 0.01
CA VAL A 220 -0.85 -0.07 -0.23
C VAL A 220 -0.70 -0.43 -1.71
N VAL A 221 -0.24 -1.64 -1.96
CA VAL A 221 -0.04 -2.19 -3.30
C VAL A 221 -1.08 -3.29 -3.51
N GLN A 222 -1.98 -3.08 -4.46
CA GLN A 222 -2.95 -4.07 -4.85
C GLN A 222 -2.45 -4.86 -6.06
N VAL A 223 -2.17 -6.13 -5.83
CA VAL A 223 -1.69 -7.05 -6.86
C VAL A 223 -2.89 -7.67 -7.57
N LEU A 224 -2.91 -7.55 -8.89
CA LEU A 224 -3.94 -8.02 -9.80
C LEU A 224 -3.35 -9.09 -10.74
N ASP A 225 -4.18 -10.01 -11.23
CA ASP A 225 -3.78 -11.00 -12.25
C ASP A 225 -3.99 -10.39 -13.64
N ALA A 226 -2.95 -10.35 -14.48
CA ALA A 226 -3.00 -9.73 -15.82
C ALA A 226 -4.00 -10.40 -16.76
N ARG A 227 -4.37 -11.67 -16.51
CA ARG A 227 -5.35 -12.40 -17.33
C ARG A 227 -6.78 -11.88 -17.15
N ASP A 228 -7.13 -11.48 -15.93
CA ASP A 228 -8.41 -10.88 -15.59
C ASP A 228 -8.24 -9.84 -14.46
N PRO A 229 -7.78 -8.61 -14.81
CA PRO A 229 -7.53 -7.57 -13.82
C PRO A 229 -8.80 -7.11 -13.12
N MET A 230 -9.95 -7.09 -13.81
CA MET A 230 -11.23 -6.64 -13.25
C MET A 230 -11.82 -7.67 -12.29
N GLY A 231 -11.75 -8.96 -12.61
CA GLY A 231 -12.25 -10.01 -11.73
C GLY A 231 -11.41 -10.21 -10.47
N THR A 232 -10.14 -9.78 -10.47
CA THR A 232 -9.23 -9.82 -9.30
C THR A 232 -9.07 -8.47 -8.59
N ARG A 233 -9.79 -7.44 -9.03
CA ARG A 233 -9.86 -6.13 -8.39
C ARG A 233 -10.86 -6.14 -7.24
N SER A 234 -10.64 -5.30 -6.23
CA SER A 234 -11.53 -5.21 -5.05
C SER A 234 -12.02 -3.78 -4.80
N PRO A 235 -13.07 -3.34 -5.52
CA PRO A 235 -13.61 -1.98 -5.39
C PRO A 235 -14.02 -1.62 -3.96
N HIS A 236 -14.39 -2.61 -3.15
CA HIS A 236 -14.73 -2.42 -1.74
C HIS A 236 -13.54 -1.87 -0.91
N VAL A 237 -12.36 -2.47 -1.07
CA VAL A 237 -11.16 -2.05 -0.33
C VAL A 237 -10.72 -0.66 -0.81
N GLU A 238 -10.81 -0.41 -2.11
CA GLU A 238 -10.52 0.89 -2.70
C GLU A 238 -11.44 1.99 -2.17
N SER A 239 -12.75 1.72 -2.12
CA SER A 239 -13.76 2.63 -1.57
C SER A 239 -13.51 2.91 -0.09
N TYR A 240 -13.16 1.87 0.68
CA TYR A 240 -12.77 2.00 2.08
C TYR A 240 -11.52 2.88 2.24
N LEU A 241 -10.48 2.67 1.42
CA LEU A 241 -9.27 3.49 1.45
C LEU A 241 -9.56 4.95 1.10
N LYS A 242 -10.35 5.22 0.05
CA LYS A 242 -10.77 6.56 -0.35
C LYS A 242 -11.56 7.28 0.75
N LYS A 243 -12.49 6.58 1.40
CA LYS A 243 -13.37 7.17 2.42
C LYS A 243 -12.68 7.34 3.77
N GLU A 244 -12.06 6.29 4.30
CA GLU A 244 -11.56 6.26 5.68
C GLU A 244 -10.07 6.61 5.78
N LYS A 245 -9.27 6.34 4.73
CA LYS A 245 -7.80 6.36 4.76
C LYS A 245 -7.16 7.09 3.57
N HIS A 246 -7.72 8.23 3.20
CA HIS A 246 -7.28 9.08 2.07
C HIS A 246 -5.80 9.53 2.10
N TRP A 247 -5.07 9.40 3.21
CA TRP A 247 -3.63 9.71 3.29
C TRP A 247 -2.73 8.55 2.85
N LYS A 248 -3.28 7.36 2.63
CA LYS A 248 -2.53 6.19 2.19
C LYS A 248 -2.48 6.17 0.67
N HIS A 249 -1.32 5.81 0.13
CA HIS A 249 -1.09 5.72 -1.31
C HIS A 249 -1.55 4.37 -1.81
N LEU A 250 -2.36 4.31 -2.87
CA LEU A 250 -2.80 3.06 -3.50
C LEU A 250 -2.16 2.93 -4.89
N ILE A 251 -1.54 1.78 -5.16
CA ILE A 251 -0.84 1.47 -6.42
C ILE A 251 -1.31 0.11 -6.90
N PHE A 252 -1.51 -0.05 -8.20
CA PHE A 252 -1.81 -1.34 -8.81
C PHE A 252 -0.56 -1.99 -9.39
N VAL A 253 -0.47 -3.30 -9.21
CA VAL A 253 0.56 -4.14 -9.84
C VAL A 253 -0.15 -5.25 -10.61
N LEU A 254 -0.08 -5.18 -11.94
CA LEU A 254 -0.49 -6.24 -12.83
C LEU A 254 0.60 -7.30 -12.85
N ASN A 255 0.37 -8.43 -12.19
CA ASN A 255 1.30 -9.55 -12.17
C ASN A 255 0.89 -10.64 -13.16
N LYS A 256 1.83 -11.53 -13.50
CA LYS A 256 1.67 -12.61 -14.49
C LYS A 256 1.54 -12.13 -15.93
N CYS A 257 2.23 -11.04 -16.27
CA CYS A 257 2.27 -10.51 -17.64
C CYS A 257 2.87 -11.48 -18.66
N ASP A 258 3.57 -12.52 -18.22
CA ASP A 258 4.07 -13.62 -19.04
C ASP A 258 2.96 -14.51 -19.63
N LEU A 259 1.76 -14.51 -19.03
CA LEU A 259 0.64 -15.35 -19.46
C LEU A 259 -0.31 -14.67 -20.46
N VAL A 260 -0.01 -13.44 -20.87
CA VAL A 260 -0.90 -12.57 -21.66
C VAL A 260 -0.08 -11.92 -22.77
N PRO A 261 -0.65 -11.64 -23.97
CA PRO A 261 0.04 -10.88 -24.99
C PRO A 261 0.52 -9.50 -24.50
N THR A 262 1.63 -9.03 -25.05
CA THR A 262 2.26 -7.76 -24.66
C THR A 262 1.34 -6.56 -24.89
N TRP A 263 0.63 -6.52 -26.02
CA TRP A 263 -0.33 -5.45 -26.35
C TRP A 263 -1.46 -5.36 -25.33
N ALA A 264 -1.99 -6.51 -24.86
CA ALA A 264 -3.08 -6.57 -23.90
C ALA A 264 -2.61 -6.06 -22.53
N THR A 265 -1.39 -6.44 -22.11
CA THR A 265 -0.77 -5.91 -20.89
C THR A 265 -0.59 -4.39 -20.97
N LYS A 266 -0.02 -3.88 -22.07
CA LYS A 266 0.17 -2.43 -22.32
C LYS A 266 -1.16 -1.69 -22.23
N ARG A 267 -2.22 -2.24 -22.83
CA ARG A 267 -3.55 -1.64 -22.83
C ARG A 267 -4.19 -1.66 -21.44
N TRP A 268 -4.09 -2.76 -20.69
CA TRP A 268 -4.59 -2.82 -19.32
C TRP A 268 -3.89 -1.83 -18.40
N VAL A 269 -2.56 -1.67 -18.52
CA VAL A 269 -1.82 -0.62 -17.80
C VAL A 269 -2.39 0.76 -18.15
N ALA A 270 -2.64 1.06 -19.43
CA ALA A 270 -3.18 2.35 -19.85
C ALA A 270 -4.60 2.61 -19.31
N VAL A 271 -5.47 1.61 -19.30
CA VAL A 271 -6.84 1.73 -18.75
C VAL A 271 -6.81 1.97 -17.24
N LEU A 272 -6.06 1.15 -16.50
CA LEU A 272 -6.00 1.23 -15.04
C LEU A 272 -5.27 2.49 -14.54
N SER A 273 -4.27 2.96 -15.29
CA SER A 273 -3.50 4.16 -14.98
C SER A 273 -4.34 5.44 -14.97
N GLN A 274 -5.52 5.43 -15.59
CA GLN A 274 -6.47 6.55 -15.51
C GLN A 274 -7.05 6.71 -14.09
N GLU A 275 -7.12 5.63 -13.32
CA GLU A 275 -7.68 5.64 -11.96
C GLU A 275 -6.58 5.65 -10.89
N TYR A 276 -5.57 4.79 -11.03
CA TYR A 276 -4.47 4.68 -10.08
C TYR A 276 -3.16 4.33 -10.78
N PRO A 277 -2.00 4.80 -10.28
CA PRO A 277 -0.70 4.40 -10.81
C PRO A 277 -0.59 2.88 -10.89
N THR A 278 -0.36 2.36 -12.11
CA THR A 278 -0.35 0.93 -12.39
C THR A 278 0.99 0.53 -13.00
N LEU A 279 1.58 -0.57 -12.52
CA LEU A 279 2.81 -1.15 -13.05
C LEU A 279 2.56 -2.60 -13.50
N ALA A 280 3.14 -2.97 -14.65
CA ALA A 280 3.22 -4.37 -15.07
C ALA A 280 4.40 -5.06 -14.40
N PHE A 281 4.24 -6.33 -14.07
CA PHE A 281 5.21 -7.11 -13.32
C PHE A 281 5.19 -8.58 -13.71
N HIS A 282 6.36 -9.19 -13.81
CA HIS A 282 6.52 -10.64 -13.88
C HIS A 282 7.39 -11.10 -12.71
N ALA A 283 6.76 -11.80 -11.77
CA ALA A 283 7.42 -12.31 -10.58
C ALA A 283 8.21 -13.60 -10.88
N SER A 284 9.48 -13.43 -11.21
CA SER A 284 10.47 -14.52 -11.28
C SER A 284 11.70 -14.19 -10.46
N LEU A 285 12.43 -15.21 -9.99
CA LEU A 285 13.73 -15.01 -9.32
C LEU A 285 14.88 -14.89 -10.34
N THR A 286 14.72 -15.48 -11.52
CA THR A 286 15.78 -15.55 -12.54
C THR A 286 15.65 -14.47 -13.60
N ASN A 287 14.44 -14.25 -14.10
CA ASN A 287 14.17 -13.26 -15.15
C ASN A 287 12.94 -12.40 -14.78
N PRO A 288 13.07 -11.47 -13.84
CA PRO A 288 11.96 -10.61 -13.44
C PRO A 288 11.70 -9.48 -14.46
N PHE A 289 10.43 -9.10 -14.63
CA PHE A 289 10.06 -7.89 -15.36
C PHE A 289 9.45 -6.86 -14.39
N GLY A 290 9.80 -5.58 -14.56
CA GLY A 290 9.25 -4.48 -13.77
C GLY A 290 9.86 -4.30 -12.37
N LYS A 291 10.88 -5.07 -12.00
CA LYS A 291 11.57 -4.97 -10.69
C LYS A 291 12.22 -3.60 -10.48
N GLY A 292 13.05 -3.14 -11.42
CA GLY A 292 13.73 -1.83 -11.34
C GLY A 292 12.73 -0.67 -11.24
N ALA A 293 11.77 -0.63 -12.15
CA ALA A 293 10.63 0.29 -12.14
C ALA A 293 9.90 0.35 -10.77
N PHE A 294 9.61 -0.81 -10.17
CA PHE A 294 8.93 -0.87 -8.89
C PHE A 294 9.81 -0.34 -7.75
N ILE A 295 11.10 -0.69 -7.72
CA ILE A 295 12.06 -0.19 -6.72
C ILE A 295 12.22 1.32 -6.84
N GLN A 296 12.32 1.85 -8.07
CA GLN A 296 12.40 3.28 -8.33
C GLN A 296 11.17 4.02 -7.76
N LEU A 297 9.96 3.49 -8.01
CA LEU A 297 8.73 4.03 -7.45
C LEU A 297 8.74 4.02 -5.91
N LEU A 298 9.17 2.92 -5.29
CA LEU A 298 9.29 2.85 -3.82
C LEU A 298 10.33 3.83 -3.26
N ARG A 299 11.44 4.07 -3.98
CA ARG A 299 12.44 5.09 -3.61
C ARG A 299 11.87 6.49 -3.69
N GLN A 300 11.03 6.79 -4.67
CA GLN A 300 10.31 8.07 -4.75
C GLN A 300 9.43 8.29 -3.52
N PHE A 301 8.65 7.28 -3.11
CA PHE A 301 7.90 7.33 -1.85
C PHE A 301 8.84 7.47 -0.62
N GLY A 302 9.98 6.79 -0.66
CA GLY A 302 11.12 6.94 0.28
C GLY A 302 11.58 8.37 0.49
N LYS A 303 11.67 9.14 -0.59
CA LYS A 303 12.06 10.56 -0.60
C LYS A 303 10.90 11.44 -0.16
N LEU A 304 9.69 11.11 -0.59
CA LEU A 304 8.47 11.86 -0.31
C LEU A 304 8.12 11.85 1.20
N HIS A 305 8.20 10.70 1.87
CA HIS A 305 8.04 10.58 3.33
C HIS A 305 9.38 10.70 4.07
N SER A 306 10.04 11.85 3.90
CA SER A 306 11.31 12.16 4.61
C SER A 306 11.12 12.42 6.11
N ASP A 307 9.91 12.79 6.53
CA ASP A 307 9.53 12.98 7.93
C ASP A 307 9.49 11.67 8.72
N LYS A 308 9.27 10.55 8.02
CA LYS A 308 9.29 9.21 8.60
C LYS A 308 10.65 8.57 8.46
N LYS A 309 11.10 7.91 9.53
CA LYS A 309 12.36 7.14 9.53
C LYS A 309 12.31 5.96 8.56
N GLN A 310 11.15 5.32 8.48
CA GLN A 310 10.90 4.13 7.68
C GLN A 310 9.50 4.20 7.07
N ILE A 311 9.33 3.55 5.92
CA ILE A 311 8.07 3.43 5.18
C ILE A 311 7.69 1.96 5.13
N SER A 312 6.42 1.68 5.36
CA SER A 312 5.84 0.35 5.23
C SER A 312 4.98 0.25 3.97
N VAL A 313 5.22 -0.76 3.14
CA VAL A 313 4.49 -1.05 1.91
C VAL A 313 3.70 -2.35 2.10
N GLY A 314 2.38 -2.30 2.07
CA GLY A 314 1.53 -3.48 2.27
C GLY A 314 1.00 -4.03 0.95
N PHE A 315 1.18 -5.34 0.73
CA PHE A 315 0.65 -6.04 -0.45
C PHE A 315 -0.72 -6.63 -0.14
N ILE A 316 -1.72 -6.29 -0.94
CA ILE A 316 -3.10 -6.80 -0.85
C ILE A 316 -3.55 -7.38 -2.20
N GLY A 317 -4.61 -8.16 -2.21
CA GLY A 317 -5.18 -8.75 -3.44
C GLY A 317 -5.73 -10.16 -3.24
N TYR A 318 -6.34 -10.70 -4.29
CA TYR A 318 -6.94 -12.04 -4.28
C TYR A 318 -5.90 -13.13 -3.97
N PRO A 319 -6.31 -14.33 -3.49
CA PRO A 319 -5.45 -15.50 -3.45
C PRO A 319 -4.80 -15.78 -4.82
N ASN A 320 -3.61 -16.38 -4.85
CA ASN A 320 -2.94 -16.83 -6.08
C ASN A 320 -2.61 -15.78 -7.16
N VAL A 321 -2.83 -14.48 -6.92
CA VAL A 321 -2.36 -13.40 -7.82
C VAL A 321 -0.84 -13.22 -7.83
N GLY A 322 -0.13 -13.77 -6.82
CA GLY A 322 1.34 -13.76 -6.75
C GLY A 322 1.96 -12.74 -5.80
N LYS A 323 1.23 -12.23 -4.78
CA LYS A 323 1.73 -11.28 -3.76
C LYS A 323 3.09 -11.67 -3.17
N SER A 324 3.19 -12.88 -2.61
CA SER A 324 4.41 -13.40 -1.99
C SER A 324 5.53 -13.64 -3.02
N SER A 325 5.19 -13.95 -4.27
CA SER A 325 6.15 -14.09 -5.37
C SER A 325 6.75 -12.74 -5.75
N VAL A 326 5.95 -11.67 -5.85
CA VAL A 326 6.43 -10.31 -6.09
C VAL A 326 7.42 -9.90 -5.01
N ILE A 327 7.13 -10.18 -3.74
CA ILE A 327 8.04 -9.88 -2.62
C ILE A 327 9.36 -10.64 -2.74
N ASN A 328 9.32 -11.93 -3.09
CA ASN A 328 10.52 -12.75 -3.29
C ASN A 328 11.39 -12.22 -4.44
N THR A 329 10.76 -11.79 -5.54
CA THR A 329 11.45 -11.16 -6.67
C THR A 329 12.09 -9.83 -6.28
N LEU A 330 11.39 -8.98 -5.52
CA LEU A 330 11.96 -7.72 -5.02
C LEU A 330 13.16 -7.95 -4.09
N ARG A 331 13.16 -9.05 -3.33
CA ARG A 331 14.29 -9.46 -2.47
C ARG A 331 15.38 -10.26 -3.19
N SER A 332 15.19 -10.61 -4.48
CA SER A 332 16.03 -11.57 -5.23
C SER A 332 16.28 -12.89 -4.47
N LYS A 333 15.40 -13.26 -3.53
CA LYS A 333 15.57 -14.41 -2.63
C LYS A 333 14.22 -14.94 -2.19
N LYS A 334 14.13 -16.26 -1.99
CA LYS A 334 12.97 -16.91 -1.39
C LYS A 334 12.89 -16.59 0.11
N VAL A 335 12.06 -15.60 0.47
CA VAL A 335 11.78 -15.17 1.85
C VAL A 335 10.40 -15.66 2.28
N CYS A 336 9.39 -15.45 1.44
CA CYS A 336 8.03 -15.97 1.63
C CYS A 336 7.90 -17.38 1.05
N ASN A 337 7.09 -18.22 1.69
CA ASN A 337 6.64 -19.46 1.11
C ASN A 337 5.66 -19.19 -0.04
N VAL A 338 5.85 -19.88 -1.15
CA VAL A 338 5.04 -19.75 -2.36
C VAL A 338 4.67 -21.14 -2.86
N ALA A 339 3.40 -21.33 -3.21
CA ALA A 339 2.86 -22.54 -3.80
C ALA A 339 1.70 -22.16 -4.74
N PRO A 340 1.42 -22.96 -5.79
CA PRO A 340 0.27 -22.77 -6.67
C PRO A 340 -1.03 -23.28 -6.02
N ILE A 341 -1.18 -23.08 -4.71
CA ILE A 341 -2.32 -23.53 -3.90
C ILE A 341 -2.79 -22.34 -3.08
N ALA A 342 -4.11 -22.12 -3.04
CA ALA A 342 -4.68 -21.03 -2.26
C ALA A 342 -4.46 -21.24 -0.75
N GLY A 343 -4.16 -20.15 -0.04
CA GLY A 343 -4.07 -20.17 1.43
C GLY A 343 -2.71 -20.57 2.01
N GLU A 344 -1.64 -20.53 1.20
CA GLU A 344 -0.26 -20.71 1.67
C GLU A 344 0.10 -19.65 2.73
N THR A 345 -0.10 -18.37 2.40
CA THR A 345 0.09 -17.26 3.34
C THR A 345 -1.12 -17.12 4.25
N LYS A 346 -0.95 -17.45 5.54
CA LYS A 346 -2.01 -17.42 6.57
C LYS A 346 -1.96 -16.24 7.53
N VAL A 347 -0.78 -15.66 7.73
CA VAL A 347 -0.52 -14.58 8.67
C VAL A 347 0.36 -13.56 7.97
N TRP A 348 0.12 -12.29 8.24
CA TRP A 348 0.94 -11.21 7.72
C TRP A 348 2.37 -11.26 8.27
N GLN A 349 3.33 -10.80 7.49
CA GLN A 349 4.76 -10.85 7.84
C GLN A 349 5.45 -9.56 7.40
N TYR A 350 6.38 -9.07 8.23
CA TYR A 350 7.26 -7.95 7.89
C TYR A 350 8.55 -8.44 7.23
N ILE A 351 8.89 -7.84 6.10
CA ILE A 351 10.09 -8.17 5.32
C ILE A 351 10.83 -6.89 5.02
N THR A 352 12.10 -6.82 5.40
CA THR A 352 12.93 -5.65 5.11
C THR A 352 13.41 -5.71 3.65
N LEU A 353 13.08 -4.73 2.83
CA LEU A 353 13.64 -4.59 1.48
C LEU A 353 14.94 -3.79 1.51
N MET A 354 14.88 -2.59 2.09
CA MET A 354 16.03 -1.70 2.32
C MET A 354 15.97 -1.19 3.76
N ARG A 355 17.03 -0.55 4.26
CA ARG A 355 17.08 0.00 5.64
C ARG A 355 15.90 0.93 5.98
N ARG A 356 15.33 1.62 4.97
CA ARG A 356 14.19 2.54 5.14
C ARG A 356 12.84 1.97 4.68
N ILE A 357 12.81 0.85 3.95
CA ILE A 357 11.58 0.35 3.29
C ILE A 357 11.30 -1.07 3.78
N PHE A 358 10.14 -1.24 4.39
CA PHE A 358 9.60 -2.52 4.82
C PHE A 358 8.43 -2.92 3.94
N LEU A 359 8.38 -4.19 3.58
CA LEU A 359 7.29 -4.82 2.87
C LEU A 359 6.44 -5.62 3.88
N ILE A 360 5.13 -5.66 3.65
CA ILE A 360 4.20 -6.44 4.44
C ILE A 360 3.44 -7.38 3.52
N ASP A 361 3.62 -8.68 3.71
CA ASP A 361 2.82 -9.69 3.01
C ASP A 361 1.49 -9.89 3.74
N CYS A 362 0.39 -10.09 2.99
CA CYS A 362 -0.96 -10.27 3.52
C CYS A 362 -1.57 -11.57 2.97
N PRO A 363 -2.36 -12.32 3.76
CA PRO A 363 -3.21 -13.38 3.20
C PRO A 363 -4.11 -12.83 2.08
N GLY A 364 -4.43 -13.67 1.09
CA GLY A 364 -5.38 -13.31 0.04
C GLY A 364 -6.79 -13.12 0.59
N VAL A 365 -7.46 -12.06 0.18
CA VAL A 365 -8.82 -11.74 0.63
C VAL A 365 -9.77 -11.75 -0.56
N VAL A 366 -10.98 -12.25 -0.32
CA VAL A 366 -12.06 -12.26 -1.30
C VAL A 366 -13.24 -11.53 -0.71
N TYR A 367 -13.80 -10.58 -1.46
CA TYR A 367 -15.03 -9.90 -1.08
C TYR A 367 -16.23 -10.68 -1.64
N PRO A 368 -17.32 -10.85 -0.88
CA PRO A 368 -18.54 -11.46 -1.40
C PRO A 368 -19.21 -10.48 -2.37
N SER A 369 -18.80 -10.53 -3.64
CA SER A 369 -19.30 -9.67 -4.72
C SER A 369 -20.53 -10.23 -5.44
N GLY A 370 -21.06 -11.37 -4.98
CA GLY A 370 -22.10 -12.12 -5.70
C GLY A 370 -21.54 -12.98 -6.85
N ASP A 371 -20.23 -13.24 -6.86
CA ASP A 371 -19.59 -14.13 -7.83
C ASP A 371 -20.21 -15.55 -7.78
N THR A 372 -20.34 -16.19 -8.93
CA THR A 372 -20.77 -17.60 -9.02
C THR A 372 -19.70 -18.54 -8.44
N GLU A 373 -20.08 -19.77 -8.13
CA GLU A 373 -19.12 -20.78 -7.65
C GLU A 373 -18.02 -21.05 -8.67
N THR A 374 -18.38 -21.09 -9.96
CA THR A 374 -17.46 -21.24 -11.09
C THR A 374 -16.43 -20.12 -11.12
N ASP A 375 -16.84 -18.88 -10.93
CA ASP A 375 -15.92 -17.73 -10.88
C ASP A 375 -14.92 -17.82 -9.73
N VAL A 376 -15.37 -18.23 -8.54
CA VAL A 376 -14.51 -18.38 -7.36
C VAL A 376 -13.45 -19.47 -7.59
N VAL A 377 -13.80 -20.56 -8.27
CA VAL A 377 -12.87 -21.64 -8.63
C VAL A 377 -11.87 -21.18 -9.70
N LEU A 378 -12.34 -20.52 -10.75
CA LEU A 378 -11.49 -20.07 -11.87
C LEU A 378 -10.53 -18.94 -11.48
N LYS A 379 -10.93 -18.08 -10.53
CA LYS A 379 -10.04 -17.08 -9.90
C LYS A 379 -8.99 -17.71 -8.97
N GLY A 380 -9.06 -19.01 -8.70
CA GLY A 380 -8.08 -19.74 -7.91
C GLY A 380 -8.15 -19.48 -6.40
N VAL A 381 -9.35 -19.19 -5.87
CA VAL A 381 -9.57 -18.98 -4.43
C VAL A 381 -9.63 -20.30 -3.67
N VAL A 382 -10.16 -21.34 -4.31
CA VAL A 382 -10.43 -22.65 -3.72
C VAL A 382 -9.40 -23.67 -4.18
N GLN A 383 -9.07 -24.59 -3.27
CA GLN A 383 -8.21 -25.73 -3.58
C GLN A 383 -9.02 -26.77 -4.36
N VAL A 384 -8.63 -27.00 -5.62
CA VAL A 384 -9.31 -27.88 -6.58
C VAL A 384 -9.51 -29.30 -6.06
N GLU A 385 -8.58 -29.81 -5.26
CA GLU A 385 -8.62 -31.18 -4.70
C GLU A 385 -9.83 -31.43 -3.80
N LYS A 386 -10.38 -30.37 -3.17
CA LYS A 386 -11.46 -30.46 -2.19
C LYS A 386 -12.85 -30.26 -2.78
N ILE A 387 -12.95 -29.98 -4.08
CA ILE A 387 -14.23 -29.81 -4.77
C ILE A 387 -14.83 -31.21 -5.01
N LYS A 388 -16.12 -31.38 -4.67
CA LYS A 388 -16.88 -32.63 -4.85
C LYS A 388 -17.13 -32.95 -6.33
N SER A 389 -17.70 -31.98 -7.06
CA SER A 389 -18.02 -32.09 -8.49
C SER A 389 -17.19 -31.08 -9.32
N PRO A 390 -15.95 -31.45 -9.71
CA PRO A 390 -15.10 -30.59 -10.52
C PRO A 390 -15.55 -30.48 -11.99
N GLU A 391 -16.32 -31.46 -12.51
CA GLU A 391 -16.84 -31.46 -13.89
C GLU A 391 -17.71 -30.24 -14.22
N ASP A 392 -18.53 -29.77 -13.28
CA ASP A 392 -19.49 -28.68 -13.51
C ASP A 392 -18.82 -27.36 -13.91
N HIS A 393 -17.56 -27.17 -13.50
CA HIS A 393 -16.79 -25.94 -13.74
C HIS A 393 -16.04 -25.94 -15.09
N ILE A 394 -15.98 -27.08 -15.78
CA ILE A 394 -15.19 -27.22 -17.02
C ILE A 394 -15.88 -26.55 -18.20
N SER A 395 -17.22 -26.51 -18.21
CA SER A 395 -18.02 -25.80 -19.21
C SER A 395 -17.55 -24.34 -19.36
N ALA A 396 -17.41 -23.63 -18.24
CA ALA A 396 -16.94 -22.26 -18.20
C ALA A 396 -15.45 -22.10 -18.63
N VAL A 397 -14.62 -23.11 -18.42
CA VAL A 397 -13.23 -23.12 -18.92
C VAL A 397 -13.21 -23.17 -20.45
N LEU A 398 -14.01 -24.06 -21.04
CA LEU A 398 -14.11 -24.25 -22.49
C LEU A 398 -14.75 -23.03 -23.18
N GLU A 399 -15.66 -22.32 -22.51
CA GLU A 399 -16.24 -21.07 -23.01
C GLU A 399 -15.22 -19.92 -23.03
N ARG A 400 -14.38 -19.84 -21.99
CA ARG A 400 -13.39 -18.75 -21.85
C ARG A 400 -12.15 -18.96 -22.70
N ALA A 401 -11.66 -20.20 -22.80
CA ALA A 401 -10.48 -20.52 -23.61
C ALA A 401 -10.87 -20.78 -25.07
N LYS A 402 -10.10 -20.22 -26.01
CA LYS A 402 -10.30 -20.55 -27.42
C LYS A 402 -10.08 -22.05 -27.66
N PRO A 403 -10.93 -22.71 -28.48
CA PRO A 403 -10.77 -24.13 -28.81
C PRO A 403 -9.39 -24.46 -29.38
N GLU A 404 -8.78 -23.56 -30.16
CA GLU A 404 -7.43 -23.74 -30.72
C GLU A 404 -6.36 -23.98 -29.66
N TYR A 405 -6.42 -23.25 -28.55
CA TYR A 405 -5.46 -23.38 -27.45
C TYR A 405 -5.63 -24.68 -26.68
N ILE A 406 -6.87 -25.12 -26.50
CA ILE A 406 -7.20 -26.40 -25.87
C ILE A 406 -6.73 -27.56 -26.77
N ARG A 407 -6.99 -27.48 -28.09
CA ARG A 407 -6.48 -28.44 -29.08
C ARG A 407 -4.97 -28.52 -29.03
N LYS A 408 -4.25 -27.40 -29.00
CA LYS A 408 -2.78 -27.39 -28.93
C LYS A 408 -2.25 -28.00 -27.63
N THR A 409 -2.88 -27.71 -26.51
CA THR A 409 -2.44 -28.14 -25.17
C THR A 409 -2.69 -29.62 -24.95
N TYR A 410 -3.89 -30.10 -25.27
CA TYR A 410 -4.32 -31.48 -25.02
C TYR A 410 -4.24 -32.38 -26.25
N LYS A 411 -3.91 -31.85 -27.44
CA LYS A 411 -3.89 -32.52 -28.76
C LYS A 411 -5.14 -33.38 -29.05
N ILE A 412 -6.31 -32.87 -28.68
CA ILE A 412 -7.62 -33.45 -29.00
C ILE A 412 -8.17 -32.68 -30.19
N ASP A 413 -8.61 -33.35 -31.25
CA ASP A 413 -8.98 -32.70 -32.52
C ASP A 413 -10.29 -31.90 -32.41
N SER A 414 -11.33 -32.49 -31.83
CA SER A 414 -12.62 -31.83 -31.63
C SER A 414 -13.46 -32.50 -30.54
N TRP A 415 -14.33 -31.71 -29.93
CA TRP A 415 -15.35 -32.12 -28.96
C TRP A 415 -16.61 -31.29 -29.22
N LYS A 416 -17.78 -31.85 -28.95
CA LYS A 416 -19.07 -31.15 -29.00
C LYS A 416 -19.46 -30.67 -27.61
N ASP A 417 -19.43 -31.61 -26.66
CA ASP A 417 -19.85 -31.38 -25.27
C ASP A 417 -18.66 -31.45 -24.31
N THR A 418 -18.87 -30.87 -23.13
CA THR A 418 -17.90 -30.91 -22.02
C THR A 418 -17.59 -32.35 -21.60
N GLU A 419 -18.60 -33.21 -21.57
CA GLU A 419 -18.45 -34.62 -21.22
C GLU A 419 -17.58 -35.36 -22.24
N GLU A 420 -17.87 -35.21 -23.54
CA GLU A 420 -17.08 -35.82 -24.62
C GLU A 420 -15.61 -35.38 -24.58
N PHE A 421 -15.36 -34.10 -24.25
CA PHE A 421 -14.00 -33.59 -24.05
C PHE A 421 -13.28 -34.31 -22.90
N LEU A 422 -13.95 -34.47 -21.76
CA LEU A 422 -13.38 -35.12 -20.58
C LEU A 422 -13.13 -36.61 -20.80
N GLU A 423 -14.03 -37.31 -21.49
CA GLU A 423 -13.87 -38.72 -21.85
C GLU A 423 -12.66 -38.94 -22.77
N LYS A 424 -12.54 -38.13 -23.84
CA LYS A 424 -11.39 -38.19 -24.75
C LYS A 424 -10.09 -37.87 -24.04
N LEU A 425 -10.11 -36.91 -23.12
CA LEU A 425 -8.93 -36.55 -22.33
C LEU A 425 -8.55 -37.67 -21.35
N ALA A 426 -9.52 -38.32 -20.70
CA ALA A 426 -9.31 -39.47 -19.81
C ALA A 426 -8.70 -40.66 -20.55
N ALA A 427 -9.28 -41.03 -21.70
CA ALA A 427 -8.78 -42.12 -22.54
C ALA A 427 -7.33 -41.87 -22.97
N ARG A 428 -7.02 -40.65 -23.40
CA ARG A 428 -5.68 -40.28 -23.85
C ARG A 428 -4.65 -40.22 -22.72
N THR A 429 -5.04 -39.75 -21.55
CA THR A 429 -4.13 -39.64 -20.39
C THR A 429 -3.98 -40.95 -19.62
N GLY A 430 -4.74 -41.99 -20.00
CA GLY A 430 -4.77 -43.29 -19.33
C GLY A 430 -5.39 -43.21 -17.93
N LYS A 431 -6.21 -42.19 -17.65
CA LYS A 431 -6.91 -42.01 -16.38
C LYS A 431 -8.28 -42.69 -16.47
N LEU A 432 -8.23 -44.01 -16.37
CA LEU A 432 -9.41 -44.89 -16.44
C LEU A 432 -9.59 -45.60 -15.09
N LEU A 433 -10.84 -45.75 -14.67
CA LEU A 433 -11.24 -46.58 -13.54
C LEU A 433 -11.23 -48.07 -13.93
N LYS A 434 -11.52 -48.93 -12.95
CA LYS A 434 -11.68 -50.37 -13.19
C LYS A 434 -12.80 -50.59 -14.21
N GLY A 435 -12.55 -51.44 -15.20
CA GLY A 435 -13.51 -51.68 -16.29
C GLY A 435 -13.32 -50.78 -17.51
N GLY A 436 -12.35 -49.86 -17.50
CA GLY A 436 -12.05 -49.00 -18.65
C GLY A 436 -12.93 -47.74 -18.71
N GLU A 437 -13.71 -47.46 -17.67
CA GLU A 437 -14.51 -46.25 -17.57
C GLU A 437 -13.62 -45.01 -17.37
N PRO A 438 -13.91 -43.87 -18.03
CA PRO A 438 -13.11 -42.66 -17.90
C PRO A 438 -13.26 -42.02 -16.50
N ASP A 439 -12.14 -41.69 -15.85
CA ASP A 439 -12.13 -40.97 -14.56
C ASP A 439 -12.30 -39.46 -14.80
N VAL A 440 -13.57 -39.05 -14.94
CA VAL A 440 -13.96 -37.66 -15.20
C VAL A 440 -13.49 -36.74 -14.08
N GLN A 441 -13.62 -37.13 -12.81
CA GLN A 441 -13.29 -36.28 -11.67
C GLN A 441 -11.79 -35.94 -11.61
N THR A 442 -10.92 -36.93 -11.79
CA THR A 442 -9.47 -36.71 -11.76
C THR A 442 -9.01 -35.84 -12.93
N VAL A 443 -9.59 -36.06 -14.11
CA VAL A 443 -9.28 -35.29 -15.32
C VAL A 443 -9.78 -33.85 -15.19
N SER A 444 -10.98 -33.63 -14.67
CA SER A 444 -11.51 -32.29 -14.39
C SER A 444 -10.62 -31.52 -13.41
N LYS A 445 -10.14 -32.16 -12.33
CA LYS A 445 -9.17 -31.55 -11.40
C LYS A 445 -7.85 -31.21 -12.09
N MET A 446 -7.40 -32.04 -13.02
CA MET A 446 -6.18 -31.77 -13.80
C MET A 446 -6.35 -30.54 -14.70
N VAL A 447 -7.47 -30.42 -15.41
CA VAL A 447 -7.80 -29.27 -16.27
C VAL A 447 -7.89 -27.98 -15.46
N LEU A 448 -8.58 -27.99 -14.30
CA LEU A 448 -8.68 -26.83 -13.42
C LEU A 448 -7.32 -26.39 -12.86
N ASN A 449 -6.43 -27.33 -12.53
CA ASN A 449 -5.07 -27.01 -12.11
C ASN A 449 -4.23 -26.43 -13.27
N ASP A 450 -4.36 -26.97 -14.48
CA ASP A 450 -3.71 -26.45 -15.69
C ASP A 450 -4.18 -25.02 -16.02
N TRP A 451 -5.48 -24.72 -15.82
CA TRP A 451 -6.04 -23.38 -15.92
C TRP A 451 -5.41 -22.41 -14.90
N GLN A 452 -5.38 -22.79 -13.61
CA GLN A 452 -4.83 -21.93 -12.56
C GLN A 452 -3.32 -21.67 -12.74
N ARG A 453 -2.59 -22.66 -13.26
CA ARG A 453 -1.14 -22.55 -13.56
C ARG A 453 -0.83 -21.77 -14.84
N GLY A 454 -1.83 -21.46 -15.66
CA GLY A 454 -1.64 -20.75 -16.93
C GLY A 454 -1.10 -21.64 -18.06
N ARG A 455 -1.26 -22.96 -17.96
CA ARG A 455 -0.93 -23.88 -19.05
C ARG A 455 -1.92 -23.75 -20.21
N ILE A 456 -3.19 -23.50 -19.87
CA ILE A 456 -4.23 -23.10 -20.83
C ILE A 456 -4.13 -21.57 -20.98
N PRO A 457 -3.75 -21.05 -22.16
CA PRO A 457 -3.72 -19.62 -22.44
C PRO A 457 -5.14 -19.03 -22.38
N PHE A 458 -5.30 -17.95 -21.63
CA PHE A 458 -6.55 -17.19 -21.53
C PHE A 458 -6.26 -15.76 -21.07
N PHE A 459 -6.98 -14.80 -21.63
CA PHE A 459 -7.02 -13.42 -21.14
C PHE A 459 -8.33 -12.75 -21.51
N VAL A 460 -8.79 -11.83 -20.64
CA VAL A 460 -9.93 -10.97 -20.91
C VAL A 460 -9.47 -9.76 -21.72
N LYS A 461 -10.15 -9.49 -22.83
CA LYS A 461 -9.85 -8.33 -23.68
C LYS A 461 -10.14 -7.03 -22.93
N PRO A 462 -9.23 -6.05 -22.96
CA PRO A 462 -9.47 -4.76 -22.32
C PRO A 462 -10.62 -4.00 -23.00
N PRO A 463 -11.32 -3.10 -22.27
CA PRO A 463 -12.39 -2.31 -22.85
C PRO A 463 -11.87 -1.45 -24.01
N ASN A 464 -12.68 -1.32 -25.07
CA ASN A 464 -12.36 -0.65 -26.34
C ASN A 464 -11.30 -1.36 -27.22
N ALA A 465 -11.14 -2.69 -27.09
CA ALA A 465 -10.28 -3.49 -27.96
C ALA A 465 -11.01 -4.14 -29.16
N GLU A 466 -12.28 -3.80 -29.40
CA GLU A 466 -12.95 -4.26 -30.62
C GLU A 466 -12.52 -3.39 -31.81
N PRO A 467 -12.09 -3.99 -32.93
CA PRO A 467 -11.93 -3.26 -34.16
C PRO A 467 -13.33 -2.73 -34.55
N ARG A 468 -13.47 -1.41 -34.75
CA ARG A 468 -14.64 -0.92 -35.46
C ARG A 468 -14.71 -1.65 -36.80
N PRO A 469 -15.84 -2.26 -37.19
CA PRO A 469 -15.97 -2.83 -38.52
C PRO A 469 -15.71 -1.71 -39.53
N GLN A 470 -14.58 -1.81 -40.24
CA GLN A 470 -14.30 -0.92 -41.36
C GLN A 470 -15.31 -1.26 -42.46
N PRO A 471 -16.06 -0.28 -43.00
CA PRO A 471 -16.83 -0.53 -44.22
C PRO A 471 -15.87 -0.96 -45.33
N PRO A 472 -16.28 -1.88 -46.23
CA PRO A 472 -15.40 -2.42 -47.26
C PRO A 472 -14.88 -1.29 -48.14
N ALA A 473 -13.55 -1.11 -48.16
CA ALA A 473 -12.87 -0.18 -49.04
C ALA A 473 -13.04 -0.67 -50.48
N LEU A 474 -13.79 0.09 -51.27
CA LEU A 474 -13.80 -0.03 -52.73
C LEU A 474 -12.43 0.40 -53.26
N GLU A 475 -11.81 -0.49 -54.03
CA GLU A 475 -10.63 -0.22 -54.83
C GLU A 475 -10.92 0.89 -55.85
N VAL A 476 -10.17 1.99 -55.81
CA VAL A 476 -9.99 2.87 -56.97
C VAL A 476 -8.52 3.21 -57.11
N ALA A 477 -8.04 2.98 -58.33
CA ALA A 477 -6.65 2.93 -58.73
C ALA A 477 -5.91 4.27 -58.73
N VAL A 478 -4.60 4.11 -58.54
CA VAL A 478 -3.47 5.01 -58.79
C VAL A 478 -3.64 5.92 -60.01
N THR A 479 -3.36 7.22 -59.86
CA THR A 479 -2.54 7.97 -60.82
C THR A 479 -1.67 9.00 -60.09
N SER A 480 -0.38 8.95 -60.40
CA SER A 480 0.68 9.81 -59.94
C SER A 480 0.90 10.99 -60.90
N SER A 481 1.09 12.20 -60.39
CA SER A 481 1.90 13.23 -61.06
C SER A 481 2.36 14.30 -60.08
N GLN A 482 3.65 14.59 -60.15
CA GLN A 482 4.43 15.52 -59.33
C GLN A 482 4.23 17.00 -59.75
N ASP A 483 4.60 17.87 -58.80
CA ASP A 483 5.30 19.16 -58.94
C ASP A 483 4.55 20.52 -59.02
N ASN A 484 4.84 21.29 -57.95
CA ASN A 484 5.34 22.68 -57.87
C ASN A 484 4.42 23.87 -57.52
N ASN A 485 4.85 24.52 -56.42
CA ASN A 485 4.87 25.95 -56.07
C ASN A 485 3.59 26.80 -56.15
N GLU A 486 3.15 27.38 -55.03
CA GLU A 486 3.54 28.75 -54.63
C GLU A 486 2.90 29.16 -53.29
N GLU A 487 3.66 29.97 -52.57
CA GLU A 487 3.42 30.63 -51.30
C GLU A 487 2.47 31.83 -51.46
N LYS A 488 1.53 32.04 -50.51
CA LYS A 488 1.00 33.37 -50.14
C LYS A 488 0.16 33.34 -48.87
N THR A 489 0.65 34.05 -47.86
CA THR A 489 -0.07 34.58 -46.68
C THR A 489 -1.06 35.69 -47.10
N PRO A 490 -2.00 36.09 -46.21
CA PRO A 490 -1.77 37.28 -45.37
C PRO A 490 -2.33 37.17 -43.93
N GLU A 491 -1.55 37.63 -42.93
CA GLU A 491 -1.76 38.85 -42.08
C GLU A 491 -2.85 38.71 -40.98
N THR A 492 -2.48 38.53 -39.71
CA THR A 492 -2.14 39.53 -38.65
C THR A 492 -3.24 40.53 -38.30
N VAL A 493 -3.75 40.47 -37.05
CA VAL A 493 -3.80 41.66 -36.14
C VAL A 493 -3.59 41.18 -34.70
N ALA A 494 -2.66 41.84 -34.02
CA ALA A 494 -2.20 41.60 -32.66
C ALA A 494 -2.66 42.70 -31.69
N SER A 495 -2.79 42.37 -30.40
CA SER A 495 -2.33 43.18 -29.25
C SER A 495 -2.68 42.41 -27.97
N SER A 496 -1.89 42.26 -26.91
CA SER A 496 -0.51 42.61 -26.57
C SER A 496 -0.38 42.10 -25.13
N THR A 497 0.53 41.16 -24.90
CA THR A 497 1.05 40.79 -23.58
C THR A 497 2.13 41.78 -23.15
N GLU A 498 2.27 41.99 -21.84
CA GLU A 498 3.57 42.15 -21.19
C GLU A 498 3.70 41.09 -20.09
N PRO A 499 4.90 40.53 -19.86
CA PRO A 499 5.09 39.28 -19.12
C PRO A 499 5.57 39.52 -17.68
N ALA A 500 5.10 38.68 -16.76
CA ALA A 500 5.75 38.44 -15.48
C ALA A 500 6.34 37.02 -15.52
N GLU A 501 7.61 36.93 -15.91
CA GLU A 501 8.43 35.72 -15.81
C GLU A 501 8.97 35.53 -14.38
N GLU A 502 9.49 34.32 -14.14
CA GLU A 502 10.07 33.78 -12.90
C GLU A 502 9.09 33.19 -11.87
N LYS A 503 8.57 31.98 -12.18
CA LYS A 503 8.40 30.89 -11.18
C LYS A 503 8.02 29.50 -11.72
N ASN A 504 7.88 29.28 -13.04
CA ASN A 504 7.23 28.06 -13.54
C ASN A 504 8.15 26.92 -14.01
N ASN A 505 9.48 27.08 -13.95
CA ASN A 505 10.38 26.02 -14.46
C ASN A 505 10.47 24.80 -13.52
N ALA A 506 10.34 24.98 -12.21
CA ALA A 506 10.40 23.87 -11.25
C ALA A 506 9.14 22.97 -11.28
N ASP A 507 7.96 23.54 -11.54
CA ASP A 507 6.70 22.77 -11.58
C ASP A 507 6.55 21.95 -12.87
N THR A 508 7.26 22.35 -13.93
CA THR A 508 7.28 21.65 -15.21
C THR A 508 8.26 20.48 -15.19
N GLU A 509 9.42 20.64 -14.53
CA GLU A 509 10.39 19.57 -14.29
C GLU A 509 9.84 18.49 -13.33
N ILE A 510 9.04 18.86 -12.32
CA ILE A 510 8.40 17.88 -11.42
C ILE A 510 7.26 17.13 -12.13
N ARG A 511 6.52 17.78 -13.05
CA ARG A 511 5.55 17.12 -13.93
C ARG A 511 6.21 16.10 -14.85
N GLN A 512 7.43 16.36 -15.34
CA GLN A 512 8.23 15.40 -16.10
C GLN A 512 8.87 14.31 -15.22
N LEU A 513 9.20 14.60 -13.96
CA LEU A 513 9.75 13.60 -13.02
C LEU A 513 8.72 12.59 -12.50
N MET A 514 7.42 12.92 -12.57
CA MET A 514 6.33 11.97 -12.32
C MET A 514 5.71 11.40 -13.60
N SER A 515 6.23 11.80 -14.78
CA SER A 515 5.75 11.29 -16.06
C SER A 515 6.32 9.90 -16.30
N HIS A 516 5.50 8.89 -16.01
CA HIS A 516 5.66 7.48 -16.34
C HIS A 516 7.00 6.87 -15.89
N VAL A 517 6.97 6.02 -14.87
CA VAL A 517 7.98 4.96 -14.77
C VAL A 517 7.85 4.14 -16.06
N ARG A 518 8.67 4.47 -17.06
CA ARG A 518 8.59 3.86 -18.38
C ARG A 518 8.98 2.39 -18.23
N GLN A 519 8.14 1.51 -18.75
CA GLN A 519 8.41 0.07 -18.77
C GLN A 519 8.54 -0.35 -20.22
N ASN A 520 9.65 -1.02 -20.54
CA ASN A 520 9.89 -1.52 -21.89
C ASN A 520 9.17 -2.87 -22.08
N PHE A 521 7.89 -2.82 -22.46
CA PHE A 521 7.01 -4.00 -22.58
C PHE A 521 7.53 -5.06 -23.57
N GLY A 522 8.43 -4.71 -24.50
CA GLY A 522 9.08 -5.67 -25.40
C GLY A 522 9.99 -6.68 -24.70
N ARG A 523 10.45 -6.41 -23.47
CA ARG A 523 11.25 -7.36 -22.66
C ARG A 523 10.42 -8.43 -21.93
N ILE A 524 9.09 -8.42 -22.10
CA ILE A 524 8.22 -9.42 -21.46
C ILE A 524 8.37 -10.75 -22.20
N ASN A 525 8.92 -11.76 -21.52
CA ASN A 525 8.95 -13.12 -22.04
C ASN A 525 7.57 -13.76 -21.90
N VAL A 526 6.77 -13.69 -22.97
CA VAL A 526 5.45 -14.33 -23.02
C VAL A 526 5.62 -15.85 -23.15
N ALA A 527 5.14 -16.60 -22.16
CA ALA A 527 5.32 -18.05 -22.09
C ALA A 527 4.38 -18.82 -23.03
N PRO A 528 3.08 -18.47 -23.16
CA PRO A 528 2.18 -19.15 -24.10
C PRO A 528 2.35 -18.64 -25.54
N GLN A 529 2.17 -19.54 -26.50
CA GLN A 529 2.09 -19.19 -27.92
C GLN A 529 0.63 -18.89 -28.29
N PHE A 530 0.33 -17.62 -28.57
CA PHE A 530 -0.98 -17.14 -29.01
C PHE A 530 -1.17 -17.30 -30.52
N SER A 531 -2.42 -17.35 -31.00
CA SER A 531 -2.74 -17.33 -32.43
C SER A 531 -2.54 -15.92 -33.00
N GLU A 532 -2.31 -15.82 -34.31
CA GLU A 532 -2.00 -14.54 -34.99
C GLU A 532 -3.10 -13.49 -34.75
N GLU A 533 -4.36 -13.91 -34.68
CA GLU A 533 -5.51 -13.04 -34.35
C GLU A 533 -5.41 -12.39 -32.95
N ASP A 534 -4.85 -13.11 -31.98
CA ASP A 534 -4.67 -12.61 -30.61
C ASP A 534 -3.35 -11.84 -30.41
N LEU A 535 -2.51 -11.77 -31.44
CA LEU A 535 -1.28 -10.97 -31.44
C LEU A 535 -1.46 -9.61 -32.10
N VAL A 536 -2.57 -9.37 -32.82
CA VAL A 536 -2.83 -8.11 -33.51
C VAL A 536 -2.95 -6.96 -32.50
N PRO A 537 -2.05 -5.96 -32.56
CA PRO A 537 -2.20 -4.74 -31.79
C PRO A 537 -3.46 -4.02 -32.28
N VAL A 538 -4.40 -3.73 -31.37
CA VAL A 538 -5.50 -2.82 -31.69
C VAL A 538 -4.91 -1.40 -31.66
N ASP A 539 -4.76 -0.78 -32.83
CA ASP A 539 -4.28 0.60 -32.93
C ASP A 539 -5.22 1.54 -32.17
N VAL A 540 -4.70 2.19 -31.13
CA VAL A 540 -5.42 3.21 -30.38
C VAL A 540 -4.69 4.55 -30.54
N PRO A 541 -5.34 5.61 -31.05
CA PRO A 541 -4.71 6.91 -31.22
C PRO A 541 -4.22 7.51 -29.89
N GLY A 542 -2.98 8.01 -29.87
CA GLY A 542 -2.42 8.81 -28.76
C GLY A 542 -1.22 8.21 -28.01
N PHE A 543 -0.66 7.09 -28.47
CA PHE A 543 0.58 6.51 -27.93
C PHE A 543 1.63 6.45 -29.05
N GLU A 544 2.54 7.43 -29.11
CA GLU A 544 3.72 7.33 -29.97
C GLU A 544 4.65 6.24 -29.41
N GLU A 545 5.02 5.29 -30.27
CA GLU A 545 6.14 4.37 -30.03
C GLU A 545 7.45 5.15 -30.04
N THR A 546 7.86 5.65 -28.88
CA THR A 546 9.26 6.06 -28.67
C THR A 546 9.97 4.95 -27.90
N ASP A 547 10.19 3.81 -28.55
CA ASP A 547 11.19 2.83 -28.13
C ASP A 547 12.56 3.39 -28.52
N SER A 548 13.14 4.24 -27.67
CA SER A 548 14.54 4.64 -27.78
C SER A 548 15.38 3.67 -26.97
N ASP A 549 16.11 2.78 -27.65
CA ASP A 549 17.04 1.76 -27.14
C ASP A 549 18.23 2.29 -26.30
N ALA A 550 18.22 3.55 -25.86
CA ALA A 550 19.33 4.19 -25.17
C ALA A 550 19.38 3.98 -23.65
N SER A 551 18.34 3.39 -23.02
CA SER A 551 18.27 3.24 -21.55
C SER A 551 18.74 1.88 -21.02
N GLY A 552 19.17 0.97 -21.90
CA GLY A 552 19.56 -0.39 -21.50
C GLY A 552 20.88 -0.46 -20.75
N GLU A 553 21.81 0.46 -21.00
CA GLU A 553 23.15 0.45 -20.39
C GLU A 553 23.15 1.06 -18.98
N GLU A 554 22.27 2.03 -18.69
CA GLU A 554 22.22 2.70 -17.37
C GLU A 554 21.60 1.80 -16.28
N GLU A 555 20.59 0.97 -16.61
CA GLU A 555 19.99 0.04 -15.63
C GLU A 555 20.93 -1.11 -15.24
N GLU A 556 21.78 -1.61 -16.16
CA GLU A 556 22.73 -2.69 -15.86
C GLU A 556 23.91 -2.22 -14.99
N GLU A 557 24.31 -0.95 -15.09
CA GLU A 557 25.35 -0.38 -14.21
C GLU A 557 24.81 -0.14 -12.79
N GLU A 558 23.57 0.34 -12.64
CA GLU A 558 22.94 0.51 -11.32
C GLU A 558 22.67 -0.84 -10.62
N GLU A 559 22.25 -1.89 -11.35
CA GLU A 559 22.05 -3.22 -10.75
C GLU A 559 23.38 -3.84 -10.25
N LYS A 560 24.49 -3.63 -10.96
CA LYS A 560 25.83 -4.12 -10.54
C LYS A 560 26.33 -3.39 -9.28
N GLU A 561 26.16 -2.07 -9.18
CA GLU A 561 26.52 -1.31 -7.97
C GLU A 561 25.66 -1.70 -6.76
N GLU A 562 24.39 -2.07 -6.97
CA GLU A 562 23.47 -2.47 -5.90
C GLU A 562 23.70 -3.90 -5.41
N ASP A 563 24.02 -4.84 -6.29
CA ASP A 563 24.42 -6.19 -5.89
C ASP A 563 25.75 -6.17 -5.11
N GLU A 564 26.70 -5.29 -5.47
CA GLU A 564 27.92 -5.09 -4.68
C GLU A 564 27.63 -4.51 -3.28
N GLN A 565 26.72 -3.52 -3.16
CA GLN A 565 26.32 -3.00 -1.84
C GLN A 565 25.57 -4.04 -1.00
N HIS A 566 24.76 -4.89 -1.64
CA HIS A 566 23.97 -5.91 -0.96
C HIS A 566 24.83 -7.12 -0.56
N GLN A 567 25.84 -7.51 -1.34
CA GLN A 567 26.83 -8.52 -0.95
C GLN A 567 27.68 -8.06 0.23
N ASN A 568 28.13 -6.79 0.24
CA ASN A 568 28.90 -6.23 1.36
C ASN A 568 28.12 -6.24 2.69
N LEU A 569 26.80 -6.02 2.66
CA LEU A 569 25.94 -6.07 3.87
C LEU A 569 25.73 -7.50 4.39
N VAL A 570 25.73 -8.51 3.50
CA VAL A 570 25.57 -9.93 3.87
C VAL A 570 26.88 -10.53 4.35
N GLU A 571 28.02 -10.09 3.81
CA GLU A 571 29.35 -10.45 4.30
C GLU A 571 29.65 -9.87 5.70
N GLU A 572 29.16 -8.66 6.02
CA GLU A 572 29.27 -8.10 7.38
C GLU A 572 28.43 -8.87 8.43
N GLU A 573 27.28 -9.46 8.05
CA GLU A 573 26.45 -10.26 8.97
C GLU A 573 26.93 -11.71 9.14
N SER A 574 27.67 -12.26 8.17
CA SER A 574 28.13 -13.66 8.20
C SER A 574 29.48 -13.88 8.89
N GLN A 575 30.26 -12.83 9.18
CA GLN A 575 31.53 -12.92 9.91
C GLN A 575 31.39 -13.01 11.46
N LEU A 576 30.17 -13.18 11.97
CA LEU A 576 29.88 -13.38 13.39
C LEU A 576 29.53 -14.84 13.73
N ALA A 577 30.24 -15.83 13.18
CA ALA A 577 30.22 -17.19 13.70
C ALA A 577 31.47 -18.02 13.30
N VAL A 578 32.13 -18.57 14.34
CA VAL A 578 33.18 -19.63 14.36
C VAL A 578 34.63 -19.21 14.03
N PRO A 579 35.61 -19.45 14.94
CA PRO A 579 37.02 -19.14 14.71
C PRO A 579 37.78 -20.34 14.13
N GLY A 580 38.58 -20.13 13.08
CA GLY A 580 39.51 -21.15 12.61
C GLY A 580 40.17 -20.86 11.27
N ALA A 581 41.21 -20.03 11.27
CA ALA A 581 42.41 -20.11 10.42
C ALA A 581 43.17 -18.78 10.52
N ARG A 582 44.38 -18.79 11.07
CA ARG A 582 45.26 -17.61 11.13
C ARG A 582 45.94 -17.43 9.77
N GLU A 583 45.26 -16.77 8.83
CA GLU A 583 45.98 -16.05 7.78
C GLU A 583 46.57 -14.77 8.37
N SER A 584 47.81 -14.46 7.98
CA SER A 584 48.61 -13.44 8.65
C SER A 584 47.92 -12.07 8.58
N SER A 585 47.58 -11.51 9.75
CA SER A 585 46.96 -10.20 9.93
C SER A 585 47.67 -9.06 9.16
N LYS A 586 48.95 -9.26 8.83
CA LYS A 586 49.77 -8.35 8.04
C LYS A 586 49.35 -8.27 6.56
N ALA A 587 48.87 -9.36 5.97
CA ALA A 587 48.39 -9.39 4.59
C ALA A 587 47.03 -8.68 4.45
N VAL A 588 46.14 -8.88 5.42
CA VAL A 588 44.83 -8.21 5.48
C VAL A 588 44.98 -6.71 5.63
N LEU A 589 45.89 -6.26 6.51
CA LEU A 589 46.19 -4.83 6.68
C LEU A 589 46.77 -4.20 5.41
N LYS A 590 47.66 -4.92 4.70
CA LYS A 590 48.24 -4.44 3.44
C LYS A 590 47.19 -4.29 2.34
N ALA A 591 46.26 -5.24 2.23
CA ALA A 591 45.15 -5.17 1.27
C ALA A 591 44.16 -4.02 1.60
N LEU A 592 43.95 -3.73 2.89
CA LEU A 592 43.14 -2.62 3.35
C LEU A 592 43.78 -1.26 3.03
N ASP A 593 45.09 -1.13 3.25
CA ASP A 593 45.84 0.09 2.92
C ASP A 593 45.86 0.35 1.40
N GLU A 594 45.99 -0.68 0.57
CA GLU A 594 45.90 -0.56 -0.89
C GLU A 594 44.49 -0.12 -1.35
N LYS A 595 43.42 -0.65 -0.73
CA LYS A 595 42.04 -0.19 -0.99
C LYS A 595 41.84 1.27 -0.60
N ILE A 596 42.34 1.68 0.58
CA ILE A 596 42.26 3.09 1.04
C ILE A 596 43.01 4.02 0.09
N ALA A 597 44.18 3.62 -0.40
CA ALA A 597 44.94 4.38 -1.38
C ALA A 597 44.18 4.55 -2.70
N LYS A 598 43.51 3.49 -3.19
CA LYS A 598 42.68 3.54 -4.40
C LYS A 598 41.49 4.51 -4.25
N TYR A 599 40.81 4.47 -3.10
CA TYR A 599 39.70 5.38 -2.80
C TYR A 599 40.13 6.85 -2.66
N LYS A 600 41.29 7.11 -2.04
CA LYS A 600 41.86 8.47 -1.97
C LYS A 600 42.16 9.01 -3.37
N LYS A 601 42.79 8.19 -4.23
CA LYS A 601 43.11 8.57 -5.61
C LYS A 601 41.85 8.84 -6.45
N PHE A 602 40.77 8.07 -6.23
CA PHE A 602 39.48 8.31 -6.85
C PHE A 602 38.83 9.62 -6.36
N LEU A 603 38.83 9.87 -5.05
CA LEU A 603 38.30 11.10 -4.46
C LEU A 603 39.07 12.34 -4.93
N ASP A 604 40.39 12.26 -5.06
CA ASP A 604 41.20 13.37 -5.55
C ASP A 604 40.96 13.62 -7.04
N LYS A 605 40.75 12.56 -7.84
CA LYS A 605 40.33 12.66 -9.25
C LYS A 605 38.92 13.25 -9.39
N ALA A 606 38.00 12.91 -8.47
CA ALA A 606 36.65 13.46 -8.44
C ALA A 606 36.64 14.94 -8.00
N LYS A 607 37.48 15.32 -7.03
CA LYS A 607 37.68 16.72 -6.62
C LYS A 607 38.31 17.55 -7.74
N ALA A 608 39.28 17.00 -8.47
CA ALA A 608 39.89 17.66 -9.61
C ALA A 608 38.90 17.89 -10.77
N LYS A 609 37.93 16.98 -10.96
CA LYS A 609 36.89 17.10 -12.00
C LYS A 609 35.69 17.97 -11.61
N ARG A 610 35.42 18.21 -10.32
CA ARG A 610 34.25 18.98 -9.84
C ARG A 610 34.52 20.44 -9.44
N PHE A 611 35.73 20.97 -9.66
CA PHE A 611 36.09 22.35 -9.28
C PHE A 611 36.45 23.29 -10.43
N SER A 612 36.09 22.99 -11.68
CA SER A 612 36.20 23.95 -12.80
C SER A 612 34.89 24.70 -13.15
N ALA A 613 33.77 24.43 -12.46
CA ALA A 613 32.46 24.95 -12.86
C ALA A 613 31.63 25.61 -11.72
N ILE A 614 32.28 26.28 -10.76
CA ILE A 614 31.56 27.20 -9.83
C ILE A 614 32.40 28.46 -9.60
N ARG A 615 32.10 29.52 -10.34
CA ARG A 615 32.63 30.87 -10.12
C ARG A 615 31.73 31.55 -9.07
N ILE A 616 32.16 31.60 -7.81
CA ILE A 616 31.46 32.33 -6.74
C ILE A 616 31.82 33.84 -6.84
N PRO A 617 30.85 34.77 -6.81
CA PRO A 617 31.12 36.22 -6.85
C PRO A 617 31.89 36.70 -5.61
N LYS A 618 32.89 37.56 -5.84
CA LYS A 618 33.89 38.08 -4.87
C LYS A 618 33.38 38.94 -3.70
N GLN A 619 32.08 39.03 -3.42
CA GLN A 619 31.54 40.00 -2.44
C GLN A 619 31.02 39.41 -1.11
N LEU A 620 31.12 38.10 -0.88
CA LEU A 620 30.64 37.47 0.35
C LEU A 620 31.75 36.98 1.31
N SER A 621 33.02 37.01 0.91
CA SER A 621 34.13 36.51 1.74
C SER A 621 34.69 37.51 2.75
N GLU A 622 34.45 38.82 2.59
CA GLU A 622 35.05 39.84 3.49
C GLU A 622 34.26 40.12 4.77
N LYS A 623 32.99 39.70 4.86
CA LYS A 623 32.15 39.97 6.06
C LYS A 623 32.21 38.88 7.14
N VAL A 624 32.81 37.73 6.87
CA VAL A 624 32.84 36.60 7.83
C VAL A 624 34.16 36.53 8.61
N PHE A 625 35.24 37.15 8.13
CA PHE A 625 36.55 37.10 8.79
C PHE A 625 36.88 38.29 9.71
N ALA A 626 36.03 39.32 9.79
CA ALA A 626 36.32 40.53 10.57
C ALA A 626 35.86 40.50 12.04
N LYS A 627 35.40 39.36 12.60
CA LYS A 627 34.81 39.32 13.96
C LYS A 627 35.55 38.45 14.97
N SER A 628 36.79 38.08 14.69
CA SER A 628 37.63 37.29 15.59
C SER A 628 39.04 37.87 15.56
N MET A 629 39.27 38.95 16.32
CA MET A 629 40.56 39.42 16.86
C MET A 629 40.35 40.82 17.45
N GLN A 630 40.17 40.92 18.78
CA GLN A 630 40.79 41.98 19.59
C GLN A 630 40.62 41.71 21.10
N LYS A 631 41.65 42.13 21.81
CA LYS A 631 42.17 41.76 23.12
C LYS A 631 41.46 42.45 24.30
N SER A 632 41.58 41.79 25.45
CA SER A 632 41.81 42.29 26.82
C SER A 632 42.02 43.80 27.04
N GLU A 633 41.32 44.37 28.02
CA GLU A 633 41.83 45.38 28.98
C GLU A 633 40.91 45.45 30.22
N GLU A 634 41.52 45.61 31.40
CA GLU A 634 40.88 45.86 32.72
C GLU A 634 40.31 47.29 32.81
N PRO A 635 39.49 47.63 33.83
CA PRO A 635 40.10 48.28 35.01
C PRO A 635 39.41 48.05 36.38
N LYS A 636 40.27 48.07 37.41
CA LYS A 636 40.24 48.68 38.76
C LYS A 636 38.99 48.82 39.64
N GLU A 637 39.29 48.58 40.91
CA GLU A 637 38.62 48.79 42.21
C GLU A 637 37.95 50.15 42.43
N THR A 638 36.86 50.14 43.23
CA THR A 638 36.61 51.09 44.32
C THR A 638 35.81 50.43 45.45
N GLU A 639 36.17 50.80 46.67
CA GLU A 639 35.80 50.28 47.99
C GLU A 639 34.34 50.50 48.42
N GLY A 640 33.90 49.81 49.48
CA GLY A 640 32.75 50.24 50.28
C GLY A 640 32.11 49.17 51.21
N THR A 641 32.75 48.94 52.37
CA THR A 641 32.19 48.78 53.75
C THR A 641 31.02 47.81 54.07
N GLY A 642 31.20 47.01 55.14
CA GLY A 642 30.06 46.51 55.94
C GLY A 642 30.22 45.17 56.66
N SER A 643 30.94 45.16 57.78
CA SER A 643 31.14 44.07 58.74
C SER A 643 29.91 43.71 59.60
N THR A 644 29.80 42.46 60.08
CA THR A 644 29.55 41.97 61.49
C THR A 644 28.95 40.55 61.46
N GLU A 645 29.68 39.51 61.86
CA GLU A 645 29.91 38.93 63.21
C GLU A 645 28.87 37.90 63.74
N LYS A 646 29.34 36.64 63.78
CA LYS A 646 29.29 35.60 64.85
C LYS A 646 28.21 35.63 65.95
N LYS A 647 27.58 34.45 66.16
CA LYS A 647 27.58 33.59 67.40
C LYS A 647 26.65 32.39 67.16
N ARG A 648 27.08 31.11 67.10
CA ARG A 648 27.54 30.12 68.11
C ARG A 648 26.54 29.67 69.21
N LYS A 649 26.17 28.38 69.12
CA LYS A 649 25.99 27.32 70.16
C LYS A 649 24.74 27.31 71.07
N ARG A 650 24.03 26.17 71.16
CA ARG A 650 24.10 25.03 72.14
C ARG A 650 23.02 23.97 71.76
N LYS A 651 23.33 22.65 71.64
CA LYS A 651 23.26 21.54 72.64
C LYS A 651 21.82 21.34 73.19
N ALA A 652 21.06 20.31 72.80
CA ALA A 652 21.12 18.85 73.05
C ALA A 652 20.25 18.46 74.25
N GLU A 653 19.33 17.51 74.07
CA GLU A 653 18.89 16.50 75.05
C GLU A 653 18.00 15.44 74.38
N GLU A 654 18.26 14.18 74.75
CA GLU A 654 17.52 12.95 74.48
C GLU A 654 16.34 12.84 75.47
N GLU A 655 15.29 12.09 75.12
CA GLU A 655 14.62 11.16 76.04
C GLU A 655 13.62 10.25 75.30
N ASP A 656 13.38 9.11 75.93
CA ASP A 656 12.95 7.81 75.41
C ASP A 656 11.42 7.57 75.39
N ASP A 657 11.10 6.43 74.74
CA ASP A 657 10.06 5.43 75.03
C ASP A 657 8.55 5.66 74.81
N ASP A 658 8.04 4.75 73.95
CA ASP A 658 6.85 3.91 74.04
C ASP A 658 5.57 4.44 74.71
N ASP A 659 4.46 4.35 73.95
CA ASP A 659 3.28 3.69 74.50
C ASP A 659 2.34 3.09 73.45
N HIS A 660 1.68 2.02 73.90
CA HIS A 660 1.05 0.95 73.16
C HIS A 660 -0.50 1.09 73.15
N LEU A 661 -1.16 0.21 72.39
CA LEU A 661 -2.58 -0.20 72.46
C LEU A 661 -3.65 0.54 71.64
N GLY A 662 -4.52 -0.26 70.98
CA GLY A 662 -5.83 0.19 70.50
C GLY A 662 -6.41 -0.60 69.31
N GLU A 663 -6.77 -1.86 69.51
CA GLU A 663 -7.47 -2.72 68.54
C GLU A 663 -8.91 -2.23 68.19
N GLN A 664 -9.34 -2.37 66.93
CA GLN A 664 -10.33 -3.37 66.46
C GLN A 664 -10.99 -3.01 65.11
N PRO A 665 -11.54 -4.00 64.36
CA PRO A 665 -11.66 -3.97 62.90
C PRO A 665 -13.10 -3.91 62.37
N CYS A 666 -13.30 -3.51 61.10
CA CYS A 666 -14.53 -3.85 60.39
C CYS A 666 -14.34 -4.17 58.89
N LYS A 667 -14.43 -5.47 58.63
CA LYS A 667 -15.08 -6.23 57.54
C LYS A 667 -15.15 -5.63 56.12
N LYS A 668 -14.56 -6.43 55.22
CA LYS A 668 -14.73 -6.48 53.77
C LYS A 668 -16.11 -7.01 53.39
N LEU A 669 -16.68 -6.47 52.31
CA LEU A 669 -17.65 -7.16 51.46
C LEU A 669 -16.98 -7.45 50.11
N THR A 670 -17.09 -8.71 49.71
CA THR A 670 -16.65 -9.28 48.43
C THR A 670 -17.84 -9.38 47.49
N SER A 671 -17.63 -9.15 46.20
CA SER A 671 -18.42 -9.80 45.16
C SER A 671 -17.52 -10.14 43.97
N LYS A 672 -17.56 -11.43 43.64
CA LYS A 672 -17.24 -11.99 42.33
C LYS A 672 -18.60 -12.47 41.79
N GLU A 673 -18.96 -12.00 40.61
CA GLU A 673 -19.44 -12.79 39.48
C GLU A 673 -18.84 -12.16 38.21
#